data_AF-A0A653N3I5-F1
#
_entry.id   AF-A0A653N3I5-F1
#
_cell.length_a   1.000
_cell.length_b   1.000
_cell.length_c   1.000
_cell.angle_alpha   90.00
_cell.angle_beta   90.00
_cell.angle_gamma   90.00
#
_symmetry.space_group_name_H-M   'P 1'
#
loop_
_entity.id
_entity.type
_entity.pdbx_description
1 polymer ?
#
loop_
_entity_poly.entity_id
_entity_poly.type
_entity_poly.pdbx_seq_one_letter_code
_entity_poly.pdbx_strand_id
1 'polypeptide(L)'
;MWRRRDNLGNLNDLDLVSKPPFHNDILTYDSTQLKWIPKSFEATNSTSIYVLELDRWDVKNDGTDAINTSKGINNALVWAAQQGYTEVVLPRGIYLIDKQTPIEPPSHLTLNLNGSTLKMETNNLTGYAIISFRRNQVYSRITNGIIQGDRYTHDYSSGGTHEAGYGIELGSFTPPADGGNNTRFVSLDNLDILDCTGDAITLNSTFGQISPFPTALASSFEQGAINTTDGSLVSSTTKIRSNLQIDMTQVAIVKYGYFGLYGNGFGALGSEIKCDYYDVIFYTSNNIFLSSKTNVQFFDEVEVPNGASYAKIVLHQGNVPAPANCLINVRVPSFSQYTYIEKCNLHDCRRQGISVCGAKNVYIRDNDIHHIAGTNPQSGLDIEDGYDLNQYIYIERNNFHDNKNYNIIVVNGKFIYISNNSIMNTISNAYVGLSINGGADRVIVTGNNIRLTKVSLLGDVIFSNNYVYGAQVNVQGVYVNRPINILDNIFSNSKMIIDTPFPYAVKVDSCRFINDADKLNSLSSLYQWTLEMKNEPQTISNCIFEGQDVLYLNYVPVGTVKSGWIFENIIFNNVKNPTLVAGTYTNCFFKDVTFLGITSTGSTLELKDCKFFSIDRNNTLFTVNNLKAFKMMDCHIEKPNGTVLNIQNVSDEIVLGANTIKITNDTLQRAIIVLDAAFTGKQVIIQNNIINSTNLMQVGIDNRTTSITPLVVIQNNVLNNAKITITGREFLQGNIVNGVIDPN
;
A
#
# COMPACT_ATOMS: atom_id res chain seq x y z
N MET A 1 26.47 -5.31 -10.44
CA MET A 1 27.41 -4.62 -9.55
C MET A 1 28.69 -4.32 -10.35
N TRP A 2 28.85 -3.11 -10.86
CA TRP A 2 30.06 -2.68 -11.57
C TRP A 2 31.11 -2.30 -10.54
N ARG A 3 32.16 -3.12 -10.34
CA ARG A 3 33.34 -2.72 -9.56
C ARG A 3 34.30 -1.95 -10.47
N ARG A 4 34.36 -0.62 -10.35
CA ARG A 4 35.61 0.08 -10.66
C ARG A 4 36.63 -0.34 -9.60
N ARG A 5 37.72 -0.99 -10.03
CA ARG A 5 38.94 -1.01 -9.24
C ARG A 5 39.65 0.30 -9.55
N ASP A 6 39.36 1.34 -8.79
CA ASP A 6 40.22 2.52 -8.82
C ASP A 6 41.55 2.09 -8.19
N ASN A 7 42.57 1.98 -9.04
CA ASN A 7 43.90 1.53 -8.66
C ASN A 7 44.59 2.73 -7.99
N LEU A 8 44.76 2.72 -6.66
CA LEU A 8 45.44 3.74 -5.83
C LEU A 8 46.93 3.98 -6.19
N GLY A 9 47.41 3.46 -7.33
CA GLY A 9 48.83 3.43 -7.71
C GLY A 9 49.35 4.67 -8.46
N ASN A 10 48.50 5.64 -8.82
CA ASN A 10 48.93 6.80 -9.59
C ASN A 10 48.56 8.11 -8.89
N LEU A 11 49.36 8.51 -7.91
CA LEU A 11 49.18 9.74 -7.10
C LEU A 11 49.53 11.04 -7.84
N ASN A 12 49.81 10.99 -9.15
CA ASN A 12 50.23 12.14 -9.95
C ASN A 12 49.09 13.13 -10.23
N ASP A 13 47.85 12.79 -9.88
CA ASP A 13 46.65 13.61 -10.02
C ASP A 13 46.30 14.40 -8.73
N LEU A 14 47.07 14.22 -7.65
CA LEU A 14 46.88 14.91 -6.37
C LEU A 14 47.94 16.01 -6.17
N ASP A 15 47.51 17.22 -5.81
CA ASP A 15 48.40 18.33 -5.45
C ASP A 15 48.87 18.21 -3.99
N LEU A 16 49.90 17.40 -3.79
CA LEU A 16 50.48 17.11 -2.47
C LEU A 16 51.55 18.14 -2.06
N VAL A 17 51.83 19.15 -2.91
CA VAL A 17 52.81 20.21 -2.64
C VAL A 17 52.12 21.39 -1.96
N SER A 18 50.95 21.81 -2.44
CA SER A 18 50.17 22.88 -1.80
C SER A 18 49.19 22.39 -0.74
N LYS A 19 48.84 21.09 -0.75
CA LYS A 19 47.91 20.45 0.20
C LYS A 19 48.51 19.16 0.77
N PRO A 20 49.45 19.24 1.73
CA PRO A 20 49.98 18.04 2.37
C PRO A 20 48.89 17.33 3.19
N PRO A 21 48.83 15.98 3.17
CA PRO A 21 47.99 15.17 4.05
C PRO A 21 48.16 15.52 5.54
N PHE A 22 47.06 15.54 6.30
CA PHE A 22 47.07 15.77 7.75
C PHE A 22 47.03 14.45 8.54
N HIS A 23 47.16 14.49 9.87
CA HIS A 23 47.21 13.29 10.72
C HIS A 23 45.97 12.39 10.54
N ASN A 24 46.17 11.08 10.30
CA ASN A 24 45.18 10.03 9.95
C ASN A 24 44.66 9.96 8.50
N ASP A 25 45.33 10.57 7.53
CA ASP A 25 45.01 10.41 6.11
C ASP A 25 45.38 9.01 5.54
N ILE A 26 44.84 8.66 4.36
CA ILE A 26 45.10 7.39 3.64
C ILE A 26 46.52 7.29 3.06
N LEU A 27 47.31 8.36 3.16
CA LEU A 27 48.69 8.45 2.69
C LEU A 27 49.67 8.58 3.88
N THR A 28 50.85 7.98 3.75
CA THR A 28 51.98 8.20 4.67
C THR A 28 53.18 8.71 3.86
N TYR A 29 54.01 9.58 4.45
CA TYR A 29 55.21 10.06 3.77
C TYR A 29 56.34 9.04 3.89
N ASP A 30 56.81 8.51 2.77
CA ASP A 30 57.99 7.65 2.72
C ASP A 30 59.24 8.54 2.60
N SER A 31 59.93 8.73 3.73
CA SER A 31 61.16 9.53 3.79
C SER A 31 62.32 8.95 2.97
N THR A 32 62.26 7.67 2.60
CA THR A 32 63.27 6.98 1.80
C THR A 32 63.05 7.21 0.31
N GLN A 33 61.79 7.22 -0.13
CA GLN A 33 61.40 7.48 -1.52
C GLN A 33 61.09 8.96 -1.80
N LEU A 34 61.13 9.82 -0.78
CA LEU A 34 60.82 11.25 -0.84
C LEU A 34 59.45 11.56 -1.46
N LYS A 35 58.46 10.69 -1.24
CA LYS A 35 57.10 10.84 -1.78
C LYS A 35 56.05 10.35 -0.79
N TRP A 36 54.85 10.88 -0.92
CA TRP A 36 53.67 10.29 -0.29
C TRP A 36 53.35 8.96 -0.96
N ILE A 37 53.09 7.94 -0.16
CA ILE A 37 52.66 6.62 -0.60
C ILE A 37 51.33 6.29 0.10
N PRO A 38 50.50 5.39 -0.46
CA PRO A 38 49.39 4.83 0.28
C PRO A 38 49.91 4.30 1.61
N LYS A 39 49.28 4.72 2.71
CA LYS A 39 49.56 4.17 4.03
C LYS A 39 49.34 2.66 3.93
N SER A 40 50.37 1.88 4.19
CA SER A 40 50.22 0.42 4.29
C SER A 40 49.13 0.18 5.33
N PHE A 41 48.03 -0.43 4.92
CA PHE A 41 47.08 -0.98 5.87
C PHE A 41 47.87 -1.96 6.72
N GLU A 42 48.13 -1.61 7.98
CA GLU A 42 48.35 -2.66 8.96
C GLU A 42 47.07 -3.47 8.93
N ALA A 43 47.14 -4.66 8.33
CA ALA A 43 46.14 -5.68 8.57
C ALA A 43 46.22 -5.97 10.08
N THR A 44 45.40 -5.28 10.86
CA THR A 44 45.06 -5.73 12.20
C THR A 44 44.30 -7.05 11.99
N ASN A 45 45.07 -8.13 11.96
CA ASN A 45 44.55 -9.46 12.22
C ASN A 45 43.99 -9.47 13.65
N SER A 46 42.72 -9.10 13.80
CA SER A 46 41.74 -9.65 14.74
C SER A 46 40.42 -8.92 14.45
N THR A 47 39.29 -9.51 14.05
CA THR A 47 38.47 -10.44 14.85
C THR A 47 38.65 -10.28 16.36
N SER A 48 38.78 -9.05 16.86
CA SER A 48 38.86 -8.77 18.28
C SER A 48 37.44 -8.89 18.85
N ILE A 49 37.10 -10.10 19.28
CA ILE A 49 35.94 -10.41 20.11
C ILE A 49 36.35 -10.17 21.56
N TYR A 50 35.60 -9.37 22.29
CA TYR A 50 35.75 -9.20 23.74
C TYR A 50 34.65 -9.98 24.47
N VAL A 51 35.03 -10.89 25.36
CA VAL A 51 34.06 -11.54 26.26
C VAL A 51 33.94 -10.69 27.52
N LEU A 52 32.72 -10.29 27.89
CA LEU A 52 32.48 -9.43 29.05
C LEU A 52 33.01 -10.08 30.35
N GLU A 53 33.98 -9.44 31.00
CA GLU A 53 34.53 -9.84 32.29
C GLU A 53 33.63 -9.30 33.44
N LEU A 54 32.76 -10.15 33.98
CA LEU A 54 31.76 -9.74 34.98
C LEU A 54 32.37 -9.00 36.19
N ASP A 55 33.43 -9.55 36.79
CA ASP A 55 34.07 -8.98 37.98
C ASP A 55 34.71 -7.62 37.71
N ARG A 56 35.30 -7.44 36.52
CA ARG A 56 35.99 -6.19 36.14
C ARG A 56 35.03 -5.02 36.03
N TRP A 57 33.82 -5.29 35.55
CA TRP A 57 32.81 -4.27 35.26
C TRP A 57 31.70 -4.22 36.31
N ASP A 58 31.80 -5.02 37.38
CA ASP A 58 30.78 -5.16 38.43
C ASP A 58 29.40 -5.53 37.87
N VAL A 59 29.37 -6.51 36.95
CA VAL A 59 28.16 -6.97 36.27
C VAL A 59 27.67 -8.28 36.87
N LYS A 60 26.36 -8.41 37.10
CA LYS A 60 25.71 -9.66 37.49
C LYS A 60 24.89 -10.25 36.34
N ASN A 61 24.96 -11.57 36.20
CA ASN A 61 24.24 -12.33 35.18
C ASN A 61 23.31 -13.40 35.80
N ASP A 62 22.92 -13.21 37.07
CA ASP A 62 22.04 -14.09 37.85
C ASP A 62 20.64 -13.49 38.08
N GLY A 63 20.33 -12.38 37.40
CA GLY A 63 19.05 -11.67 37.52
C GLY A 63 18.98 -10.70 38.71
N THR A 64 20.12 -10.30 39.28
CA THR A 64 20.20 -9.33 40.38
C THR A 64 20.95 -8.06 39.99
N ASP A 65 20.92 -7.04 40.87
CA ASP A 65 21.68 -5.79 40.76
C ASP A 65 21.58 -5.06 39.40
N ALA A 66 20.39 -4.54 39.13
CA ALA A 66 20.07 -3.86 37.87
C ALA A 66 20.99 -2.65 37.59
N ILE A 67 21.27 -1.87 38.63
CA ILE A 67 22.00 -0.60 38.54
C ILE A 67 23.46 -0.83 38.12
N ASN A 68 24.18 -1.72 38.81
CA ASN A 68 25.58 -1.98 38.48
C ASN A 68 25.69 -2.78 37.18
N THR A 69 24.77 -3.70 36.92
CA THR A 69 24.72 -4.46 35.66
C THR A 69 24.60 -3.56 34.43
N SER A 70 23.62 -2.65 34.39
CA SER A 70 23.47 -1.71 33.26
C SER A 70 24.69 -0.81 33.07
N LYS A 71 25.21 -0.23 34.17
CA LYS A 71 26.39 0.65 34.13
C LYS A 71 27.63 -0.10 33.67
N GLY A 72 27.86 -1.28 34.22
CA GLY A 72 29.01 -2.13 33.92
C GLY A 72 29.03 -2.57 32.47
N ILE A 73 27.88 -3.02 31.93
CA ILE A 73 27.76 -3.36 30.50
C ILE A 73 28.08 -2.15 29.63
N ASN A 74 27.45 -1.00 29.88
CA ASN A 74 27.71 0.21 29.08
C ASN A 74 29.17 0.66 29.13
N ASN A 75 29.79 0.64 30.31
CA ASN A 75 31.21 0.97 30.47
C ASN A 75 32.11 -0.01 29.69
N ALA A 76 31.77 -1.30 29.72
CA ALA A 76 32.49 -2.32 28.97
C ALA A 76 32.36 -2.13 27.45
N LEU A 77 31.17 -1.78 26.95
CA LEU A 77 30.95 -1.51 25.52
C LEU A 77 31.74 -0.30 25.04
N VAL A 78 31.71 0.80 25.80
CA VAL A 78 32.49 2.01 25.49
C VAL A 78 33.98 1.71 25.48
N TRP A 79 34.47 1.02 26.51
CA TRP A 79 35.88 0.64 26.58
C TRP A 79 36.28 -0.29 25.43
N ALA A 80 35.46 -1.31 25.14
CA ALA A 80 35.74 -2.27 24.07
C ALA A 80 35.83 -1.55 22.71
N ALA A 81 34.91 -0.64 22.43
CA ALA A 81 34.97 0.18 21.22
C ALA A 81 36.25 1.05 21.16
N GLN A 82 36.65 1.68 22.28
CA GLN A 82 37.89 2.46 22.36
C GLN A 82 39.15 1.62 22.16
N GLN A 83 39.12 0.34 22.54
CA GLN A 83 40.22 -0.60 22.29
C GLN A 83 40.19 -1.21 20.87
N GLY A 84 39.21 -0.88 20.05
CA GLY A 84 39.08 -1.41 18.69
C GLY A 84 38.54 -2.84 18.62
N TYR A 85 37.81 -3.32 19.64
CA TYR A 85 37.00 -4.53 19.51
C TYR A 85 35.82 -4.26 18.57
N THR A 86 35.49 -5.24 17.74
CA THR A 86 34.36 -5.15 16.80
C THR A 86 33.14 -5.95 17.27
N GLU A 87 33.32 -6.82 18.26
CA GLU A 87 32.26 -7.61 18.88
C GLU A 87 32.47 -7.74 20.39
N VAL A 88 31.40 -7.57 21.17
CA VAL A 88 31.33 -7.90 22.59
C VAL A 88 30.36 -9.04 22.79
N VAL A 89 30.81 -10.09 23.48
CA VAL A 89 30.05 -11.31 23.78
C VAL A 89 29.72 -11.35 25.27
N LEU A 90 28.44 -11.51 25.60
CA LEU A 90 28.01 -11.73 26.97
C LEU A 90 28.23 -13.21 27.38
N PRO A 91 28.83 -13.50 28.55
CA PRO A 91 28.66 -14.79 29.20
C PRO A 91 27.18 -15.13 29.39
N ARG A 92 26.79 -16.40 29.23
CA ARG A 92 25.38 -16.79 29.39
C ARG A 92 24.87 -16.43 30.78
N GLY A 93 23.67 -15.87 30.84
CA GLY A 93 22.97 -15.59 32.07
C GLY A 93 21.78 -14.66 31.87
N ILE A 94 21.21 -14.22 32.99
CA ILE A 94 20.13 -13.24 33.03
C ILE A 94 20.72 -11.95 33.61
N TYR A 95 20.79 -10.92 32.78
CA TYR A 95 21.27 -9.60 33.17
C TYR A 95 20.05 -8.74 33.48
N LEU A 96 19.88 -8.36 34.74
CA LEU A 96 18.83 -7.45 35.14
C LEU A 96 19.21 -6.03 34.71
N ILE A 97 18.31 -5.32 34.04
CA ILE A 97 18.56 -4.00 33.45
C ILE A 97 17.81 -2.95 34.25
N ASP A 98 18.53 -1.92 34.69
CA ASP A 98 18.00 -0.78 35.43
C ASP A 98 17.03 0.03 34.56
N LYS A 99 15.86 0.36 35.12
CA LYS A 99 14.80 1.08 34.42
C LYS A 99 15.19 2.50 33.98
N GLN A 100 16.25 3.07 34.56
CA GLN A 100 16.76 4.40 34.23
C GLN A 100 17.98 4.37 33.30
N THR A 101 18.65 3.22 33.19
CA THR A 101 19.92 3.06 32.47
C THR A 101 19.77 1.96 31.41
N PRO A 102 19.28 2.29 30.20
CA PRO A 102 19.24 1.33 29.10
C PRO A 102 20.65 0.93 28.67
N ILE A 103 20.79 -0.21 28.00
CA ILE A 103 22.02 -0.56 27.29
C ILE A 103 22.12 0.29 26.01
N GLU A 104 23.25 0.97 25.80
CA GLU A 104 23.50 1.85 24.67
C GLU A 104 24.68 1.32 23.83
N PRO A 105 24.44 0.44 22.84
CA PRO A 105 25.50 -0.04 21.97
C PRO A 105 26.16 1.12 21.19
N PRO A 106 27.50 1.18 21.16
CA PRO A 106 28.23 2.20 20.41
C PRO A 106 28.25 1.88 18.90
N SER A 107 28.67 2.87 18.11
CA SER A 107 28.93 2.71 16.68
C SER A 107 30.04 1.69 16.41
N HIS A 108 29.98 1.03 15.25
CA HIS A 108 30.99 0.06 14.80
C HIS A 108 31.21 -1.16 15.71
N LEU A 109 30.22 -1.50 16.54
CA LEU A 109 30.29 -2.62 17.48
C LEU A 109 29.09 -3.56 17.31
N THR A 110 29.37 -4.88 17.36
CA THR A 110 28.35 -5.91 17.54
C THR A 110 28.22 -6.27 19.02
N LEU A 111 27.03 -6.17 19.58
CA LEU A 111 26.68 -6.75 20.87
C LEU A 111 26.04 -8.14 20.64
N ASN A 112 26.79 -9.19 20.94
CA ASN A 112 26.33 -10.57 20.84
C ASN A 112 25.93 -11.07 22.23
N LEU A 113 24.64 -11.31 22.41
CA LEU A 113 24.08 -11.74 23.69
C LEU A 113 24.37 -13.22 23.99
N ASN A 114 24.79 -14.02 23.01
CA ASN A 114 25.22 -15.43 23.17
C ASN A 114 24.20 -16.33 23.92
N GLY A 115 22.92 -16.07 23.70
CA GLY A 115 21.78 -16.74 24.32
C GLY A 115 21.39 -16.18 25.69
N SER A 116 21.99 -15.07 26.12
CA SER A 116 21.66 -14.41 27.39
C SER A 116 20.37 -13.63 27.30
N THR A 117 19.78 -13.36 28.47
CA THR A 117 18.60 -12.50 28.61
C THR A 117 18.99 -11.14 29.16
N LEU A 118 18.64 -10.07 28.46
CA LEU A 118 18.56 -8.73 29.03
C LEU A 118 17.13 -8.54 29.53
N LYS A 119 16.94 -8.50 30.85
CA LYS A 119 15.62 -8.47 31.48
C LYS A 119 15.39 -7.13 32.20
N MET A 120 14.30 -6.45 31.87
CA MET A 120 13.90 -5.24 32.60
C MET A 120 13.56 -5.58 34.06
N GLU A 121 14.03 -4.76 35.00
CA GLU A 121 13.61 -4.87 36.40
C GLU A 121 12.11 -4.55 36.57
N THR A 122 11.47 -5.18 37.55
CA THR A 122 10.07 -4.83 37.90
C THR A 122 9.98 -3.37 38.30
N ASN A 123 9.13 -2.60 37.61
CA ASN A 123 8.99 -1.18 37.87
C ASN A 123 7.57 -0.65 37.60
N ASN A 124 7.42 0.67 37.70
CA ASN A 124 6.16 1.40 37.54
C ASN A 124 6.28 2.60 36.57
N LEU A 125 7.35 2.66 35.75
CA LEU A 125 7.55 3.75 34.82
C LEU A 125 6.57 3.64 33.66
N THR A 126 6.03 4.78 33.23
CA THR A 126 5.18 4.86 32.04
C THR A 126 5.95 4.64 30.74
N GLY A 127 7.28 4.75 30.78
CA GLY A 127 8.17 4.38 29.69
C GLY A 127 9.60 4.07 30.14
N TYR A 128 10.25 3.17 29.41
CA TYR A 128 11.63 2.71 29.57
C TYR A 128 12.12 2.12 28.25
N ALA A 129 13.41 1.86 28.12
CA ALA A 129 13.95 0.99 27.08
C ALA A 129 14.95 0.01 27.70
N ILE A 130 14.98 -1.24 27.25
CA ILE A 130 16.05 -2.17 27.65
C ILE A 130 17.32 -1.85 26.88
N ILE A 131 17.18 -1.54 25.58
CA ILE A 131 18.26 -1.10 24.70
C ILE A 131 17.85 0.19 23.99
N SER A 132 18.76 1.16 23.88
CA SER A 132 18.48 2.46 23.30
C SER A 132 19.59 2.96 22.35
N PHE A 133 19.20 3.32 21.12
CA PHE A 133 20.03 4.04 20.16
C PHE A 133 19.59 5.50 20.04
N ARG A 134 20.11 6.36 20.92
CA ARG A 134 19.72 7.79 21.01
C ARG A 134 20.88 8.77 20.77
N ARG A 135 22.01 8.29 20.26
CA ARG A 135 23.25 9.04 20.09
C ARG A 135 23.74 9.05 18.63
N ASN A 136 22.82 8.97 17.66
CA ASN A 136 23.13 8.91 16.22
C ASN A 136 24.11 7.78 15.85
N GLN A 137 23.99 6.62 16.51
CA GLN A 137 24.92 5.52 16.29
C GLN A 137 24.89 5.00 14.85
N VAL A 138 26.04 4.53 14.37
CA VAL A 138 26.20 3.99 13.03
C VAL A 138 26.90 2.64 13.02
N TYR A 139 26.56 1.76 12.08
CA TYR A 139 27.20 0.44 11.94
C TYR A 139 27.21 -0.37 13.25
N SER A 140 26.06 -0.42 13.93
CA SER A 140 25.93 -1.12 15.20
C SER A 140 25.00 -2.32 15.04
N ARG A 141 25.26 -3.41 15.76
CA ARG A 141 24.50 -4.66 15.63
C ARG A 141 24.19 -5.27 16.99
N ILE A 142 23.01 -5.87 17.13
CA ILE A 142 22.62 -6.66 18.30
C ILE A 142 22.14 -8.03 17.82
N THR A 143 22.63 -9.11 18.44
CA THR A 143 22.29 -10.44 17.98
C THR A 143 22.32 -11.53 19.05
N ASN A 144 21.65 -12.66 18.77
CA ASN A 144 21.71 -13.94 19.47
C ASN A 144 21.32 -13.87 20.96
N GLY A 145 20.13 -13.40 21.31
CA GLY A 145 19.68 -13.46 22.70
C GLY A 145 18.24 -13.00 22.91
N ILE A 146 17.88 -12.87 24.19
CA ILE A 146 16.52 -12.60 24.64
C ILE A 146 16.46 -11.20 25.24
N ILE A 147 15.46 -10.42 24.86
CA ILE A 147 15.16 -9.10 25.42
C ILE A 147 13.77 -9.17 26.04
N GLN A 148 13.71 -9.13 27.37
CA GLN A 148 12.48 -9.40 28.10
C GLN A 148 12.07 -8.19 28.94
N GLY A 149 10.88 -7.66 28.68
CA GLY A 149 10.27 -6.61 29.49
C GLY A 149 9.72 -7.13 30.83
N ASP A 150 9.05 -6.25 31.57
CA ASP A 150 8.51 -6.58 32.89
C ASP A 150 6.98 -6.68 32.92
N ARG A 151 6.31 -6.76 31.75
CA ARG A 151 4.84 -6.71 31.57
C ARG A 151 4.01 -7.38 32.65
N TYR A 152 4.36 -8.60 33.05
CA TYR A 152 3.58 -9.36 34.03
C TYR A 152 3.83 -8.96 35.49
N THR A 153 5.00 -8.39 35.77
CA THR A 153 5.38 -7.91 37.11
C THR A 153 5.20 -6.39 37.27
N HIS A 154 5.01 -5.67 36.16
CA HIS A 154 4.93 -4.22 36.11
C HIS A 154 3.78 -3.69 36.97
N ASP A 155 4.04 -2.62 37.71
CA ASP A 155 3.04 -1.93 38.50
C ASP A 155 2.34 -0.84 37.67
N TYR A 156 1.12 -1.14 37.24
CA TYR A 156 0.25 -0.23 36.48
C TYR A 156 -0.62 0.68 37.35
N SER A 157 -0.42 0.71 38.68
CA SER A 157 -1.31 1.42 39.61
C SER A 157 -1.32 2.94 39.44
N SER A 158 -0.30 3.52 38.78
CA SER A 158 -0.27 4.95 38.44
C SER A 158 -1.28 5.37 37.36
N GLY A 159 -1.91 4.41 36.68
CA GLY A 159 -2.86 4.66 35.60
C GLY A 159 -2.21 5.04 34.27
N GLY A 160 -3.03 5.18 33.21
CA GLY A 160 -2.53 5.37 31.84
C GLY A 160 -2.20 4.06 31.13
N THR A 161 -1.64 4.14 29.92
CA THR A 161 -1.38 2.95 29.09
C THR A 161 -0.03 2.30 29.36
N HIS A 162 0.95 3.02 29.91
CA HIS A 162 2.35 2.53 30.11
C HIS A 162 2.96 1.97 28.82
N GLU A 163 2.59 2.60 27.70
CA GLU A 163 2.83 2.12 26.35
C GLU A 163 4.24 2.36 25.82
N ALA A 164 5.07 3.07 26.58
CA ALA A 164 6.41 3.46 26.19
C ALA A 164 7.51 2.58 26.83
N GLY A 165 7.16 1.37 27.29
CA GLY A 165 8.14 0.39 27.77
C GLY A 165 8.63 -0.51 26.65
N TYR A 166 9.81 -0.21 26.11
CA TYR A 166 10.32 -0.79 24.88
C TYR A 166 11.37 -1.87 25.13
N GLY A 167 11.39 -2.89 24.27
CA GLY A 167 12.52 -3.81 24.16
C GLY A 167 13.74 -3.08 23.59
N ILE A 168 13.63 -2.61 22.35
CA ILE A 168 14.66 -1.82 21.66
C ILE A 168 14.06 -0.51 21.15
N GLU A 169 14.67 0.60 21.53
CA GLU A 169 14.35 1.93 21.02
C GLU A 169 15.44 2.40 20.02
N LEU A 170 15.05 2.67 18.77
CA LEU A 170 15.88 3.27 17.72
C LEU A 170 15.46 4.73 17.51
N GLY A 171 16.19 5.65 18.13
CA GLY A 171 15.79 7.05 18.23
C GLY A 171 14.77 7.26 19.35
N SER A 172 14.78 8.44 19.96
CA SER A 172 13.89 8.81 21.07
C SER A 172 13.11 10.08 20.73
N PHE A 173 11.91 10.26 21.27
CA PHE A 173 11.19 11.54 21.16
C PHE A 173 11.91 12.68 21.89
N THR A 174 12.76 12.34 22.85
CA THR A 174 13.54 13.27 23.68
C THR A 174 15.00 12.84 23.71
N PRO A 175 15.73 12.89 22.58
CA PRO A 175 17.11 12.47 22.53
C PRO A 175 17.98 13.43 23.37
N PRO A 176 19.10 12.96 23.94
CA PRO A 176 20.03 13.83 24.66
C PRO A 176 20.62 14.90 23.74
N ALA A 177 21.07 16.03 24.30
CA ALA A 177 21.54 17.19 23.53
C ALA A 177 22.73 16.86 22.60
N ASP A 178 23.63 16.00 23.07
CA ASP A 178 24.78 15.47 22.34
C ASP A 178 24.42 14.27 21.42
N GLY A 179 23.15 13.84 21.42
CA GLY A 179 22.63 12.74 20.63
C GLY A 179 21.62 13.17 19.56
N GLY A 180 20.75 12.25 19.19
CA GLY A 180 19.76 12.40 18.13
C GLY A 180 19.33 11.06 17.56
N ASN A 181 18.36 11.12 16.64
CA ASN A 181 17.75 9.92 16.06
C ASN A 181 18.35 9.56 14.70
N ASN A 182 19.38 10.23 14.21
CA ASN A 182 20.00 9.97 12.90
C ASN A 182 20.90 8.71 12.93
N THR A 183 20.35 7.60 13.40
CA THR A 183 21.01 6.30 13.43
C THR A 183 21.11 5.74 12.01
N ARG A 184 22.20 5.05 11.66
CA ARG A 184 22.41 4.51 10.31
C ARG A 184 23.06 3.13 10.31
N PHE A 185 22.59 2.22 9.45
CA PHE A 185 23.18 0.87 9.33
C PHE A 185 23.13 0.11 10.66
N VAL A 186 21.98 0.14 11.33
CA VAL A 186 21.73 -0.61 12.56
C VAL A 186 21.10 -1.95 12.23
N SER A 187 21.64 -3.05 12.75
CA SER A 187 21.15 -4.42 12.51
C SER A 187 20.69 -5.07 13.81
N LEU A 188 19.47 -5.59 13.82
CA LEU A 188 18.87 -6.33 14.92
C LEU A 188 18.49 -7.71 14.37
N ASP A 189 19.18 -8.77 14.81
CA ASP A 189 18.95 -10.09 14.24
C ASP A 189 19.16 -11.29 15.15
N ASN A 190 18.38 -12.37 14.94
CA ASN A 190 18.36 -13.57 15.80
C ASN A 190 18.05 -13.21 17.28
N LEU A 191 17.04 -12.37 17.48
CA LEU A 191 16.58 -11.93 18.79
C LEU A 191 15.20 -12.50 19.12
N ASP A 192 14.99 -12.80 20.39
CA ASP A 192 13.70 -13.12 20.97
C ASP A 192 13.27 -11.95 21.86
N ILE A 193 12.23 -11.21 21.49
CA ILE A 193 11.82 -9.97 22.16
C ILE A 193 10.39 -10.10 22.66
N LEU A 194 10.23 -10.05 23.99
CA LEU A 194 8.96 -10.38 24.62
C LEU A 194 8.66 -9.59 25.89
N ASP A 195 7.41 -9.71 26.34
CA ASP A 195 6.92 -9.22 27.63
C ASP A 195 7.14 -7.72 27.88
N CYS A 196 7.20 -6.90 26.82
CA CYS A 196 7.30 -5.44 26.95
C CYS A 196 5.93 -4.83 27.31
N THR A 197 5.92 -3.78 28.16
CA THR A 197 4.67 -3.04 28.47
C THR A 197 4.18 -2.22 27.28
N GLY A 198 5.09 -1.84 26.38
CA GLY A 198 4.86 -1.19 25.11
C GLY A 198 5.23 -2.10 23.95
N ASP A 199 6.19 -1.65 23.15
CA ASP A 199 6.56 -2.24 21.87
C ASP A 199 7.83 -3.08 21.97
N ALA A 200 7.93 -4.19 21.22
CA ALA A 200 9.19 -4.93 21.16
C ALA A 200 10.31 -4.08 20.52
N ILE A 201 10.02 -3.42 19.40
CA ILE A 201 10.95 -2.49 18.74
C ILE A 201 10.19 -1.21 18.35
N THR A 202 10.79 -0.05 18.60
CA THR A 202 10.27 1.24 18.11
C THR A 202 11.34 2.04 17.37
N LEU A 203 10.97 2.68 16.26
CA LEU A 203 11.81 3.61 15.51
C LEU A 203 11.20 5.00 15.62
N ASN A 204 11.76 5.87 16.47
CA ASN A 204 11.21 7.19 16.72
C ASN A 204 11.98 8.28 15.98
N SER A 205 11.26 9.34 15.61
CA SER A 205 11.81 10.54 14.99
C SER A 205 11.62 11.79 15.85
N THR A 206 12.40 12.81 15.55
CA THR A 206 12.12 14.19 15.97
C THR A 206 11.80 15.02 14.75
N PHE A 207 10.79 15.88 14.82
CA PHE A 207 10.34 16.64 13.65
C PHE A 207 11.20 17.87 13.32
N GLY A 208 12.02 18.34 14.28
CA GLY A 208 13.14 19.24 13.99
C GLY A 208 12.80 20.58 13.33
N GLN A 209 11.70 21.23 13.72
CA GLN A 209 11.33 22.54 13.18
C GLN A 209 12.42 23.58 13.46
N ILE A 210 12.80 24.36 12.44
CA ILE A 210 13.79 25.44 12.54
C ILE A 210 13.26 26.74 11.93
N SER A 211 14.05 27.81 12.02
CA SER A 211 13.73 29.09 11.36
C SER A 211 13.93 28.96 9.84
N PRO A 212 13.16 29.67 9.00
CA PRO A 212 12.01 30.52 9.33
C PRO A 212 10.78 29.73 9.80
N PHE A 213 10.02 30.32 10.73
CA PHE A 213 8.68 29.83 11.03
C PHE A 213 7.78 29.90 9.79
N PRO A 214 6.80 28.98 9.65
CA PRO A 214 6.02 28.81 8.41
C PRO A 214 5.43 30.11 7.87
N THR A 215 4.95 31.02 8.73
CA THR A 215 4.41 32.33 8.32
C THR A 215 5.40 33.18 7.51
N ALA A 216 6.69 33.15 7.86
CA ALA A 216 7.70 33.93 7.17
C ALA A 216 8.03 33.35 5.78
N LEU A 217 8.14 32.01 5.66
CA LEU A 217 8.31 31.37 4.35
C LEU A 217 7.06 31.55 3.48
N ALA A 218 5.87 31.31 4.05
CA ALA A 218 4.60 31.45 3.36
C ALA A 218 4.38 32.85 2.78
N SER A 219 4.78 33.90 3.52
CA SER A 219 4.65 35.30 3.09
C SER A 219 5.75 35.75 2.11
N SER A 220 6.73 34.88 1.81
CA SER A 220 7.90 35.23 0.99
C SER A 220 7.74 34.90 -0.50
N PHE A 221 6.70 34.16 -0.88
CA PHE A 221 6.54 33.71 -2.25
C PHE A 221 6.06 34.84 -3.17
N GLU A 222 6.71 34.96 -4.32
CA GLU A 222 6.36 35.88 -5.40
C GLU A 222 6.41 35.17 -6.75
N GLN A 223 5.78 35.77 -7.76
CA GLN A 223 5.78 35.23 -9.11
C GLN A 223 7.19 35.20 -9.70
N GLY A 224 7.55 34.06 -10.33
CA GLY A 224 8.80 33.90 -11.06
C GLY A 224 9.65 32.73 -10.57
N ALA A 225 10.81 32.57 -11.20
CA ALA A 225 11.76 31.50 -10.92
C ALA A 225 13.17 32.05 -10.63
N ILE A 226 14.07 31.15 -10.30
CA ILE A 226 15.51 31.40 -10.17
C ILE A 226 16.20 30.44 -11.14
N ASN A 227 17.15 30.92 -11.94
CA ASN A 227 17.95 30.10 -12.83
C ASN A 227 18.82 29.15 -12.02
N THR A 228 18.70 27.86 -12.31
CA THR A 228 19.37 26.79 -11.58
C THR A 228 20.86 26.66 -11.91
N THR A 229 21.36 27.35 -12.94
CA THR A 229 22.78 27.31 -13.35
C THR A 229 23.60 28.50 -12.89
N ASP A 230 22.97 29.65 -12.61
CA ASP A 230 23.68 30.88 -12.27
C ASP A 230 23.03 31.70 -11.15
N GLY A 231 21.87 31.27 -10.62
CA GLY A 231 21.17 31.91 -9.52
C GLY A 231 20.48 33.25 -9.87
N SER A 232 20.44 33.64 -11.14
CA SER A 232 19.75 34.86 -11.60
C SER A 232 18.22 34.73 -11.56
N LEU A 233 17.50 35.84 -11.38
CA LEU A 233 16.03 35.83 -11.37
C LEU A 233 15.48 35.69 -12.80
N VAL A 234 14.47 34.84 -12.96
CA VAL A 234 13.81 34.58 -14.25
C VAL A 234 12.30 34.83 -14.13
N SER A 235 11.70 35.44 -15.14
CA SER A 235 10.24 35.57 -15.21
C SER A 235 9.59 34.21 -15.49
N SER A 236 8.53 33.86 -14.78
CA SER A 236 7.78 32.62 -15.00
C SER A 236 6.35 32.77 -14.51
N THR A 237 5.39 32.23 -15.27
CA THR A 237 3.97 32.15 -14.90
C THR A 237 3.61 30.78 -14.29
N THR A 238 4.52 29.80 -14.36
CA THR A 238 4.30 28.42 -13.91
C THR A 238 5.09 28.06 -12.66
N LYS A 239 5.92 28.99 -12.16
CA LYS A 239 6.71 28.86 -10.94
C LYS A 239 6.58 30.11 -10.06
N ILE A 240 6.73 29.91 -8.76
CA ILE A 240 6.86 30.96 -7.75
C ILE A 240 8.17 30.75 -6.99
N ARG A 241 8.77 31.83 -6.49
CA ARG A 241 10.06 31.79 -5.77
C ARG A 241 9.94 32.50 -4.42
N SER A 242 10.71 32.06 -3.43
CA SER A 242 10.83 32.76 -2.16
C SER A 242 11.81 33.93 -2.29
N ASN A 243 11.44 35.11 -1.80
CA ASN A 243 12.38 36.21 -1.61
C ASN A 243 13.21 36.09 -0.31
N LEU A 244 12.81 35.18 0.59
CA LEU A 244 13.46 34.87 1.86
C LEU A 244 14.76 34.07 1.68
N GLN A 245 15.77 34.38 2.50
CA GLN A 245 17.02 33.62 2.62
C GLN A 245 16.90 32.66 3.81
N ILE A 246 16.95 31.36 3.55
CA ILE A 246 17.00 30.34 4.60
C ILE A 246 18.46 30.21 5.03
N ASP A 247 18.76 30.53 6.30
CA ASP A 247 20.11 30.49 6.86
C ASP A 247 20.61 29.03 6.98
N MET A 248 21.69 28.71 6.26
CA MET A 248 22.33 27.38 6.26
C MET A 248 23.30 27.19 7.44
N THR A 249 23.58 28.25 8.20
CA THR A 249 24.49 28.23 9.35
C THR A 249 23.79 27.92 10.68
N GLN A 250 22.47 27.72 10.66
CA GLN A 250 21.69 27.30 11.82
C GLN A 250 22.25 26.01 12.44
N VAL A 251 22.33 25.96 13.77
CA VAL A 251 22.98 24.87 14.54
C VAL A 251 22.51 23.48 14.11
N ALA A 252 21.21 23.28 13.90
CA ALA A 252 20.67 21.98 13.48
C ALA A 252 21.11 21.58 12.06
N ILE A 253 21.13 22.53 11.11
CA ILE A 253 21.59 22.29 9.74
C ILE A 253 23.07 21.94 9.76
N VAL A 254 23.88 22.70 10.50
CA VAL A 254 25.33 22.43 10.63
C VAL A 254 25.58 21.07 11.28
N LYS A 255 24.80 20.70 12.31
CA LYS A 255 24.92 19.43 13.01
C LYS A 255 24.64 18.23 12.10
N TYR A 256 23.60 18.30 11.27
CA TYR A 256 23.15 17.14 10.48
C TYR A 256 23.54 17.18 8.99
N GLY A 257 23.94 18.35 8.47
CA GLY A 257 24.37 18.54 7.08
C GLY A 257 23.22 18.64 6.07
N TYR A 258 21.96 18.67 6.52
CA TYR A 258 20.79 18.76 5.64
C TYR A 258 19.65 19.57 6.26
N PHE A 259 18.69 19.92 5.43
CA PHE A 259 17.35 20.41 5.81
C PHE A 259 16.32 19.88 4.80
N GLY A 260 15.05 20.25 4.95
CA GLY A 260 14.05 20.04 3.89
C GLY A 260 12.79 20.86 4.11
N LEU A 261 11.87 20.75 3.17
CA LEU A 261 10.54 21.35 3.25
C LEU A 261 9.49 20.28 3.58
N TYR A 262 8.75 20.51 4.66
CA TYR A 262 7.81 19.55 5.23
C TYR A 262 6.47 20.23 5.53
N GLY A 263 5.40 19.46 5.57
CA GLY A 263 4.08 19.93 5.99
C GLY A 263 3.93 20.08 7.51
N ASN A 264 2.69 20.30 7.94
CA ASN A 264 2.26 20.21 9.33
C ASN A 264 1.20 19.10 9.45
N GLY A 265 1.01 18.50 10.63
CA GLY A 265 -0.05 17.51 10.95
C GLY A 265 -0.43 16.51 9.83
N PHE A 266 0.10 15.29 9.90
CA PHE A 266 -0.03 14.25 8.87
C PHE A 266 0.47 14.68 7.47
N GLY A 267 1.41 15.62 7.40
CA GLY A 267 2.06 16.02 6.15
C GLY A 267 1.29 17.05 5.30
N ALA A 268 0.28 17.74 5.84
CA ALA A 268 -0.43 18.77 5.09
C ALA A 268 0.49 19.95 4.71
N LEU A 269 0.64 20.22 3.40
CA LEU A 269 1.43 21.34 2.87
C LEU A 269 0.63 22.65 2.77
N GLY A 270 -0.70 22.58 2.84
CA GLY A 270 -1.61 23.72 2.73
C GLY A 270 -2.58 23.61 1.54
N SER A 271 -3.74 24.26 1.62
CA SER A 271 -4.84 24.11 0.66
C SER A 271 -4.53 24.70 -0.73
N GLU A 272 -3.58 25.63 -0.83
CA GLU A 272 -3.14 26.29 -2.07
C GLU A 272 -1.77 25.79 -2.59
N ILE A 273 -1.17 24.82 -1.91
CA ILE A 273 0.01 24.11 -2.43
C ILE A 273 -0.47 22.95 -3.28
N LYS A 274 -0.11 22.98 -4.57
CA LYS A 274 -0.59 22.00 -5.58
C LYS A 274 0.55 21.32 -6.34
N CYS A 275 1.80 21.73 -6.13
CA CYS A 275 2.96 21.08 -6.71
C CYS A 275 3.51 19.97 -5.82
N ASP A 276 4.17 18.99 -6.42
CA ASP A 276 4.86 17.92 -5.70
C ASP A 276 6.36 18.20 -5.50
N TYR A 277 6.91 19.11 -6.32
CA TYR A 277 8.35 19.35 -6.42
C TYR A 277 8.71 20.83 -6.27
N TYR A 278 9.93 21.07 -5.80
CA TYR A 278 10.54 22.38 -5.67
C TYR A 278 12.03 22.36 -6.04
N ASP A 279 12.60 23.53 -6.29
CA ASP A 279 14.04 23.71 -6.47
C ASP A 279 14.63 24.45 -5.26
N VAL A 280 15.88 24.13 -4.91
CA VAL A 280 16.68 24.80 -3.88
C VAL A 280 17.92 25.40 -4.52
N ILE A 281 18.20 26.68 -4.25
CA ILE A 281 19.31 27.41 -4.84
C ILE A 281 20.20 27.93 -3.72
N PHE A 282 21.47 27.53 -3.72
CA PHE A 282 22.44 27.83 -2.68
C PHE A 282 23.35 28.99 -3.06
N TYR A 283 23.64 29.83 -2.09
CA TYR A 283 24.50 31.00 -2.24
C TYR A 283 25.51 31.10 -1.11
N THR A 284 26.64 31.74 -1.39
CA THR A 284 27.61 32.16 -0.37
C THR A 284 27.14 33.44 0.34
N SER A 285 27.83 33.84 1.42
CA SER A 285 27.55 35.07 2.16
C SER A 285 27.67 36.35 1.31
N ASN A 286 28.41 36.29 0.20
CA ASN A 286 28.61 37.41 -0.73
C ASN A 286 27.58 37.41 -1.88
N ASN A 287 26.47 36.67 -1.75
CA ASN A 287 25.43 36.51 -2.77
C ASN A 287 25.91 35.89 -4.09
N ILE A 288 26.99 35.11 -4.05
CA ILE A 288 27.49 34.39 -5.22
C ILE A 288 26.76 33.05 -5.27
N PHE A 289 26.16 32.72 -6.42
CA PHE A 289 25.58 31.41 -6.69
C PHE A 289 26.62 30.30 -6.47
N LEU A 290 26.24 29.25 -5.76
CA LEU A 290 27.10 28.12 -5.47
C LEU A 290 26.66 26.87 -6.23
N SER A 291 25.40 26.47 -6.08
CA SER A 291 24.80 25.31 -6.76
C SER A 291 23.28 25.33 -6.60
N SER A 292 22.61 24.36 -7.23
CA SER A 292 21.18 24.13 -7.04
C SER A 292 20.86 22.63 -6.93
N LYS A 293 19.75 22.31 -6.27
CA LYS A 293 19.10 21.00 -6.27
C LYS A 293 17.71 21.16 -6.85
N THR A 294 17.43 20.52 -7.97
CA THR A 294 16.16 20.68 -8.71
C THR A 294 15.26 19.47 -8.55
N ASN A 295 13.95 19.66 -8.74
CA ASN A 295 12.94 18.61 -8.62
C ASN A 295 12.99 17.86 -7.28
N VAL A 296 13.27 18.57 -6.19
CA VAL A 296 13.23 18.00 -4.83
C VAL A 296 11.77 17.74 -4.46
N GLN A 297 11.46 16.54 -3.98
CA GLN A 297 10.13 16.24 -3.45
C GLN A 297 10.00 16.77 -2.02
N PHE A 298 8.81 17.20 -1.62
CA PHE A 298 8.54 17.44 -0.20
C PHE A 298 8.86 16.20 0.65
N PHE A 299 9.25 16.43 1.89
CA PHE A 299 9.64 15.40 2.87
C PHE A 299 10.98 14.70 2.58
N ASP A 300 11.76 15.20 1.62
CA ASP A 300 13.11 14.70 1.32
C ASP A 300 14.20 15.61 1.92
N GLU A 301 15.33 14.99 2.25
CA GLU A 301 16.52 15.70 2.71
C GLU A 301 17.25 16.40 1.56
N VAL A 302 17.60 17.65 1.81
CA VAL A 302 18.43 18.51 0.97
C VAL A 302 19.77 18.69 1.67
N GLU A 303 20.77 17.95 1.20
CA GLU A 303 22.16 18.12 1.62
C GLU A 303 22.64 19.54 1.33
N VAL A 304 23.35 20.12 2.29
CA VAL A 304 23.87 21.48 2.18
C VAL A 304 25.30 21.42 1.62
N PRO A 305 25.58 22.05 0.47
CA PRO A 305 26.91 22.06 -0.12
C PRO A 305 27.88 22.89 0.73
N ASN A 306 29.15 22.48 0.77
CA ASN A 306 30.18 23.17 1.52
C ASN A 306 30.30 24.65 1.08
N GLY A 307 30.35 25.57 2.05
CA GLY A 307 30.43 27.01 1.81
C GLY A 307 29.08 27.71 1.53
N ALA A 308 27.96 27.00 1.50
CA ALA A 308 26.64 27.63 1.45
C ALA A 308 26.36 28.41 2.74
N SER A 309 25.93 29.67 2.59
CA SER A 309 25.51 30.51 3.71
C SER A 309 23.98 30.63 3.79
N TYR A 310 23.30 30.66 2.64
CA TYR A 310 21.84 30.62 2.61
C TYR A 310 21.31 29.89 1.36
N ALA A 311 20.02 29.54 1.41
CA ALA A 311 19.30 28.99 0.28
C ALA A 311 18.00 29.77 -0.02
N LYS A 312 17.53 29.68 -1.27
CA LYS A 312 16.19 30.14 -1.71
C LYS A 312 15.42 28.99 -2.35
N ILE A 313 14.10 29.09 -2.32
CA ILE A 313 13.16 28.05 -2.76
C ILE A 313 12.40 28.50 -4.01
N VAL A 314 12.15 27.58 -4.94
CA VAL A 314 11.23 27.77 -6.08
C VAL A 314 10.20 26.64 -6.10
N LEU A 315 8.91 26.95 -5.96
CA LEU A 315 7.84 25.96 -6.08
C LEU A 315 7.36 25.83 -7.54
N HIS A 316 7.06 24.62 -7.96
CA HIS A 316 6.63 24.32 -9.34
C HIS A 316 5.12 24.52 -9.52
N GLN A 317 4.63 25.71 -9.15
CA GLN A 317 3.25 26.13 -9.36
C GLN A 317 3.16 27.61 -9.75
N GLY A 318 2.10 27.97 -10.47
CA GLY A 318 1.89 29.37 -10.90
C GLY A 318 1.19 30.25 -9.88
N ASN A 319 0.33 29.69 -9.03
CA ASN A 319 -0.41 30.45 -8.02
C ASN A 319 0.46 30.76 -6.80
N VAL A 320 0.63 32.04 -6.46
CA VAL A 320 1.22 32.44 -5.18
C VAL A 320 0.20 32.17 -4.07
N PRO A 321 0.49 31.31 -3.08
CA PRO A 321 -0.48 30.96 -2.06
C PRO A 321 -0.71 32.13 -1.09
N ALA A 322 -1.95 32.30 -0.61
CA ALA A 322 -2.20 33.12 0.56
C ALA A 322 -1.42 32.53 1.77
N PRO A 323 -0.80 33.35 2.65
CA PRO A 323 0.04 32.83 3.72
C PRO A 323 -0.66 31.83 4.66
N ALA A 324 -1.95 32.03 4.93
CA ALA A 324 -2.76 31.12 5.75
C ALA A 324 -2.99 29.74 5.11
N ASN A 325 -2.82 29.63 3.79
CA ASN A 325 -3.04 28.43 2.98
C ASN A 325 -1.73 27.73 2.60
N CYS A 326 -0.60 28.18 3.15
CA CYS A 326 0.72 27.55 3.00
C CYS A 326 1.22 27.10 4.38
N LEU A 327 1.32 25.78 4.57
CA LEU A 327 1.76 25.14 5.81
C LEU A 327 3.18 24.56 5.69
N ILE A 328 3.93 24.99 4.67
CA ILE A 328 5.30 24.53 4.44
C ILE A 328 6.22 25.07 5.54
N ASN A 329 6.99 24.16 6.13
CA ASN A 329 7.98 24.43 7.16
C ASN A 329 9.37 24.03 6.70
N VAL A 330 10.37 24.81 7.10
CA VAL A 330 11.77 24.41 7.01
C VAL A 330 12.11 23.58 8.24
N ARG A 331 12.59 22.34 8.02
CA ARG A 331 12.88 21.41 9.12
C ARG A 331 14.19 20.67 8.91
N VAL A 332 14.77 20.23 10.03
CA VAL A 332 15.86 19.27 10.11
C VAL A 332 15.39 18.09 10.97
N PRO A 333 14.45 17.27 10.46
CA PRO A 333 14.00 16.10 11.20
C PRO A 333 15.17 15.13 11.40
N SER A 334 15.17 14.40 12.50
CA SER A 334 16.15 13.32 12.75
C SER A 334 15.39 12.01 12.93
N PHE A 335 15.86 10.96 12.27
CA PHE A 335 15.21 9.65 12.22
C PHE A 335 16.19 8.57 11.79
N SER A 336 15.85 7.33 12.14
CA SER A 336 16.66 6.16 11.82
C SER A 336 16.63 5.87 10.31
N GLN A 337 17.79 5.53 9.76
CA GLN A 337 17.94 5.16 8.35
C GLN A 337 18.70 3.84 8.19
N TYR A 338 18.41 3.07 7.13
CA TYR A 338 19.13 1.82 6.84
C TYR A 338 19.12 0.89 8.06
N THR A 339 17.94 0.62 8.58
CA THR A 339 17.72 -0.26 9.74
C THR A 339 17.30 -1.63 9.26
N TYR A 340 17.91 -2.68 9.79
CA TYR A 340 17.64 -4.08 9.45
C TYR A 340 17.12 -4.79 10.69
N ILE A 341 15.89 -5.31 10.63
CA ILE A 341 15.23 -6.12 11.66
C ILE A 341 14.96 -7.47 11.03
N GLU A 342 15.82 -8.45 11.30
CA GLU A 342 15.86 -9.69 10.55
C GLU A 342 15.86 -10.93 11.46
N LYS A 343 15.10 -11.97 11.14
CA LYS A 343 15.14 -13.26 11.86
C LYS A 343 14.88 -13.16 13.36
N CYS A 344 14.03 -12.22 13.77
CA CYS A 344 13.62 -12.05 15.15
C CYS A 344 12.29 -12.74 15.41
N ASN A 345 12.08 -13.14 16.66
CA ASN A 345 10.80 -13.57 17.20
C ASN A 345 10.30 -12.45 18.13
N LEU A 346 9.18 -11.80 17.79
CA LEU A 346 8.63 -10.66 18.52
C LEU A 346 7.24 -11.02 19.03
N HIS A 347 7.09 -11.17 20.34
CA HIS A 347 5.85 -11.74 20.86
C HIS A 347 5.50 -11.36 22.29
N ASP A 348 4.23 -11.57 22.67
CA ASP A 348 3.73 -11.34 24.03
C ASP A 348 4.00 -9.92 24.58
N CYS A 349 4.31 -8.95 23.72
CA CYS A 349 4.33 -7.54 24.05
C CYS A 349 2.90 -7.01 24.16
N ARG A 350 2.72 -6.02 25.04
CA ARG A 350 1.39 -5.53 25.40
C ARG A 350 0.81 -4.61 24.31
N ARG A 351 1.64 -3.85 23.59
CA ARG A 351 1.19 -2.87 22.59
C ARG A 351 1.50 -3.27 21.15
N GLN A 352 2.74 -3.15 20.68
CA GLN A 352 3.11 -3.52 19.30
C GLN A 352 4.25 -4.55 19.26
N GLY A 353 4.37 -5.27 18.14
CA GLY A 353 5.63 -5.92 17.77
C GLY A 353 6.66 -4.86 17.35
N ILE A 354 6.37 -4.12 16.28
CA ILE A 354 7.24 -3.06 15.74
C ILE A 354 6.43 -1.78 15.49
N SER A 355 6.96 -0.65 15.94
CA SER A 355 6.46 0.69 15.62
C SER A 355 7.46 1.44 14.74
N VAL A 356 7.00 1.97 13.61
CA VAL A 356 7.80 2.82 12.70
C VAL A 356 7.21 4.24 12.73
N CYS A 357 7.80 5.09 13.57
CA CYS A 357 7.33 6.44 13.90
C CYS A 357 8.25 7.53 13.34
N GLY A 358 8.55 7.40 12.05
CA GLY A 358 9.41 8.29 11.28
C GLY A 358 10.78 7.64 11.08
N ALA A 359 10.91 6.89 9.99
CA ALA A 359 12.16 6.28 9.57
C ALA A 359 12.24 6.16 8.05
N LYS A 360 13.46 5.98 7.53
CA LYS A 360 13.67 5.75 6.09
C LYS A 360 14.54 4.53 5.82
N ASN A 361 14.31 3.82 4.71
CA ASN A 361 15.11 2.64 4.34
C ASN A 361 15.14 1.59 5.48
N VAL A 362 13.96 1.12 5.88
CA VAL A 362 13.81 0.11 6.94
C VAL A 362 13.51 -1.23 6.32
N TYR A 363 14.21 -2.27 6.76
CA TYR A 363 14.09 -3.64 6.25
C TYR A 363 13.65 -4.55 7.38
N ILE A 364 12.41 -5.04 7.32
CA ILE A 364 11.80 -5.94 8.30
C ILE A 364 11.62 -7.27 7.60
N ARG A 365 12.48 -8.26 7.88
CA ARG A 365 12.54 -9.50 7.11
C ARG A 365 12.65 -10.77 7.91
N ASP A 366 12.02 -11.82 7.40
CA ASP A 366 12.22 -13.18 7.92
C ASP A 366 11.93 -13.29 9.44
N ASN A 367 11.05 -12.41 9.98
CA ASN A 367 10.67 -12.39 11.39
C ASN A 367 9.39 -13.18 11.64
N ASP A 368 9.21 -13.61 12.88
CA ASP A 368 7.95 -14.13 13.41
C ASP A 368 7.37 -13.12 14.40
N ILE A 369 6.16 -12.61 14.13
CA ILE A 369 5.54 -11.51 14.91
C ILE A 369 4.14 -11.94 15.33
N HIS A 370 3.99 -12.24 16.63
CA HIS A 370 2.79 -12.92 17.09
C HIS A 370 2.38 -12.63 18.54
N HIS A 371 1.15 -12.98 18.91
CA HIS A 371 0.65 -12.87 20.30
C HIS A 371 0.71 -11.45 20.88
N ILE A 372 0.72 -10.41 20.04
CA ILE A 372 0.68 -9.03 20.50
C ILE A 372 -0.72 -8.68 21.00
N ALA A 373 -0.84 -8.39 22.29
CA ALA A 373 -2.13 -8.12 22.93
C ALA A 373 -2.00 -7.42 24.28
N GLY A 374 -2.91 -6.49 24.62
CA GLY A 374 -3.10 -5.98 25.98
C GLY A 374 -3.36 -4.47 26.09
N THR A 375 -2.82 -3.65 25.20
CA THR A 375 -3.15 -2.22 25.08
C THR A 375 -3.12 -1.79 23.62
N ASN A 376 -4.11 -1.02 23.17
CA ASN A 376 -4.23 -0.59 21.78
C ASN A 376 -2.97 0.13 21.28
N PRO A 377 -2.57 -0.04 20.00
CA PRO A 377 -3.34 -0.69 18.92
C PRO A 377 -3.32 -2.22 18.87
N GLN A 378 -2.37 -2.92 19.51
CA GLN A 378 -2.27 -4.40 19.48
C GLN A 378 -2.01 -4.97 18.09
N SER A 379 -1.04 -4.40 17.40
CA SER A 379 -0.56 -4.70 16.05
C SER A 379 0.76 -5.46 16.06
N GLY A 380 0.96 -6.35 15.10
CA GLY A 380 2.29 -6.87 14.79
C GLY A 380 3.24 -5.77 14.33
N LEU A 381 2.82 -4.95 13.36
CA LEU A 381 3.57 -3.83 12.81
C LEU A 381 2.66 -2.61 12.60
N ASP A 382 3.12 -1.45 13.07
CA ASP A 382 2.43 -0.17 12.93
C ASP A 382 3.35 0.89 12.33
N ILE A 383 2.89 1.50 11.22
CA ILE A 383 3.61 2.56 10.51
C ILE A 383 2.77 3.84 10.63
N GLU A 384 3.14 4.67 11.61
CA GLU A 384 2.46 5.92 11.95
C GLU A 384 3.44 6.90 12.60
N ASP A 385 3.58 8.10 12.04
CA ASP A 385 4.48 9.14 12.58
C ASP A 385 3.81 10.50 12.81
N GLY A 386 2.57 10.69 12.34
CA GLY A 386 1.86 11.96 12.43
C GLY A 386 2.41 13.11 11.56
N TYR A 387 3.41 12.88 10.70
CA TYR A 387 4.16 13.93 9.99
C TYR A 387 4.61 13.59 8.55
N ASP A 388 4.37 12.36 8.06
CA ASP A 388 4.68 11.85 6.71
C ASP A 388 6.20 11.71 6.41
N LEU A 389 6.96 11.28 7.43
CA LEU A 389 8.40 11.01 7.37
C LEU A 389 8.72 9.57 6.94
N ASN A 390 7.81 8.62 7.20
CA ASN A 390 7.96 7.21 6.88
C ASN A 390 8.11 6.97 5.37
N GLN A 391 9.30 6.51 4.95
CA GLN A 391 9.60 6.30 3.53
C GLN A 391 10.49 5.08 3.29
N TYR A 392 10.29 4.37 2.17
CA TYR A 392 11.15 3.23 1.78
C TYR A 392 11.20 2.15 2.87
N ILE A 393 10.02 1.61 3.20
CA ILE A 393 9.88 0.56 4.22
C ILE A 393 9.61 -0.77 3.51
N TYR A 394 10.43 -1.77 3.79
CA TYR A 394 10.41 -3.08 3.15
C TYR A 394 10.06 -4.15 4.18
N ILE A 395 8.92 -4.81 4.01
CA ILE A 395 8.36 -5.82 4.91
C ILE A 395 8.29 -7.12 4.12
N GLU A 396 9.27 -8.01 4.29
CA GLU A 396 9.50 -9.13 3.38
C GLU A 396 9.64 -10.48 4.10
N ARG A 397 8.88 -11.50 3.68
CA ARG A 397 9.01 -12.88 4.20
C ARG A 397 8.82 -13.02 5.72
N ASN A 398 8.03 -12.15 6.33
CA ASN A 398 7.67 -12.30 7.75
C ASN A 398 6.44 -13.19 7.90
N ASN A 399 6.28 -13.75 9.09
CA ASN A 399 5.10 -14.48 9.53
C ASN A 399 4.35 -13.66 10.59
N PHE A 400 3.09 -13.34 10.33
CA PHE A 400 2.22 -12.63 11.25
C PHE A 400 1.00 -13.47 11.61
N HIS A 401 0.84 -13.79 12.89
CA HIS A 401 -0.28 -14.60 13.37
C HIS A 401 -0.59 -14.30 14.84
N ASP A 402 -1.80 -14.62 15.28
CA ASP A 402 -2.22 -14.51 16.69
C ASP A 402 -2.06 -13.11 17.32
N ASN A 403 -1.92 -12.06 16.51
CA ASN A 403 -1.98 -10.68 16.98
C ASN A 403 -3.43 -10.29 17.25
N LYS A 404 -3.69 -9.48 18.29
CA LYS A 404 -5.09 -9.23 18.70
C LYS A 404 -5.88 -8.49 17.63
N ASN A 405 -5.38 -7.35 17.18
CA ASN A 405 -6.14 -6.42 16.36
C ASN A 405 -5.58 -6.35 14.94
N TYR A 406 -4.29 -6.07 14.75
CA TYR A 406 -3.70 -5.91 13.42
C TYR A 406 -2.47 -6.80 13.25
N ASN A 407 -2.20 -7.27 12.04
CA ASN A 407 -0.87 -7.81 11.72
C ASN A 407 0.02 -6.69 11.18
N ILE A 408 -0.49 -5.94 10.20
CA ILE A 408 0.17 -4.77 9.61
C ILE A 408 -0.86 -3.66 9.46
N ILE A 409 -0.55 -2.48 10.00
CA ILE A 409 -1.29 -1.25 9.75
C ILE A 409 -0.33 -0.17 9.23
N VAL A 410 -0.73 0.46 8.13
CA VAL A 410 -0.04 1.61 7.53
C VAL A 410 -0.98 2.79 7.60
N VAL A 411 -0.73 3.71 8.53
CA VAL A 411 -1.55 4.91 8.72
C VAL A 411 -1.16 5.99 7.71
N ASN A 412 0.14 6.27 7.58
CA ASN A 412 0.72 7.23 6.66
C ASN A 412 2.14 6.80 6.22
N GLY A 413 2.69 7.49 5.22
CA GLY A 413 4.00 7.21 4.64
C GLY A 413 3.94 6.85 3.16
N LYS A 414 5.10 6.82 2.52
CA LYS A 414 5.24 6.59 1.07
C LYS A 414 6.32 5.57 0.70
N PHE A 415 6.15 4.89 -0.43
CA PHE A 415 7.08 3.84 -0.90
C PHE A 415 7.23 2.70 0.11
N ILE A 416 6.12 2.02 0.39
CA ILE A 416 6.05 0.91 1.34
C ILE A 416 5.84 -0.38 0.55
N TYR A 417 6.70 -1.37 0.79
CA TYR A 417 6.71 -2.64 0.07
C TYR A 417 6.41 -3.78 1.04
N ILE A 418 5.25 -4.41 0.90
CA ILE A 418 4.81 -5.55 1.71
C ILE A 418 4.84 -6.77 0.80
N SER A 419 5.91 -7.57 0.87
CA SER A 419 6.11 -8.67 -0.07
C SER A 419 6.34 -10.04 0.56
N ASN A 420 5.75 -11.07 -0.04
CA ASN A 420 6.01 -12.47 0.31
C ASN A 420 5.80 -12.83 1.80
N ASN A 421 4.92 -12.12 2.51
CA ASN A 421 4.60 -12.38 3.90
C ASN A 421 3.48 -13.42 4.05
N SER A 422 3.49 -14.11 5.19
CA SER A 422 2.38 -14.92 5.69
C SER A 422 1.56 -14.05 6.65
N ILE A 423 0.31 -13.74 6.28
CA ILE A 423 -0.59 -12.88 7.07
C ILE A 423 -1.84 -13.68 7.42
N MET A 424 -1.88 -14.16 8.67
CA MET A 424 -2.95 -15.02 9.16
C MET A 424 -4.09 -14.22 9.82
N ASN A 425 -5.07 -14.92 10.38
CA ASN A 425 -6.15 -14.31 11.13
C ASN A 425 -5.61 -13.57 12.37
N THR A 426 -6.27 -12.47 12.71
CA THR A 426 -6.10 -11.85 14.02
C THR A 426 -6.99 -12.58 15.02
N ILE A 427 -6.70 -12.47 16.33
CA ILE A 427 -7.54 -13.09 17.36
C ILE A 427 -8.93 -12.44 17.38
N SER A 428 -9.02 -11.14 17.07
CA SER A 428 -10.28 -10.42 16.98
C SER A 428 -10.74 -10.25 15.53
N ASN A 429 -11.75 -11.02 15.13
CA ASN A 429 -12.39 -10.92 13.80
C ASN A 429 -13.00 -9.54 13.51
N ALA A 430 -13.09 -8.64 14.50
CA ALA A 430 -13.52 -7.26 14.29
C ALA A 430 -12.50 -6.46 13.47
N TYR A 431 -11.21 -6.78 13.58
CA TYR A 431 -10.11 -5.98 13.04
C TYR A 431 -9.50 -6.56 11.76
N VAL A 432 -8.46 -5.89 11.26
CA VAL A 432 -7.91 -6.04 9.91
C VAL A 432 -6.50 -6.61 10.00
N GLY A 433 -6.25 -7.75 9.34
CA GLY A 433 -4.90 -8.30 9.26
C GLY A 433 -3.96 -7.35 8.51
N LEU A 434 -4.40 -6.80 7.37
CA LEU A 434 -3.63 -5.85 6.58
C LEU A 434 -4.44 -4.58 6.30
N SER A 435 -4.05 -3.45 6.89
CA SER A 435 -4.71 -2.16 6.68
C SER A 435 -3.78 -1.16 6.02
N ILE A 436 -4.14 -0.69 4.83
CA ILE A 436 -3.51 0.44 4.15
C ILE A 436 -4.49 1.62 4.17
N ASN A 437 -4.22 2.59 5.04
CA ASN A 437 -5.12 3.73 5.23
C ASN A 437 -4.94 4.79 4.15
N GLY A 438 -5.90 5.72 4.09
CA GLY A 438 -5.95 6.75 3.06
C GLY A 438 -4.72 7.66 3.02
N GLY A 439 -4.03 7.84 4.14
CA GLY A 439 -2.81 8.64 4.25
C GLY A 439 -1.61 8.03 3.50
N ALA A 440 -1.61 6.72 3.27
CA ALA A 440 -0.51 6.02 2.62
C ALA A 440 -0.45 6.27 1.11
N ASP A 441 0.76 6.40 0.57
CA ASP A 441 1.04 6.70 -0.83
C ASP A 441 2.03 5.69 -1.42
N ARG A 442 1.84 5.27 -2.68
CA ARG A 442 2.75 4.33 -3.38
C ARG A 442 3.06 3.06 -2.57
N VAL A 443 2.01 2.37 -2.11
CA VAL A 443 2.14 1.10 -1.38
C VAL A 443 2.05 -0.07 -2.35
N ILE A 444 3.02 -0.97 -2.32
CA ILE A 444 3.01 -2.22 -3.11
C ILE A 444 2.84 -3.40 -2.16
N VAL A 445 1.75 -4.15 -2.33
CA VAL A 445 1.45 -5.37 -1.59
C VAL A 445 1.49 -6.54 -2.56
N THR A 446 2.54 -7.37 -2.52
CA THR A 446 2.73 -8.41 -3.54
C THR A 446 3.27 -9.76 -3.07
N GLY A 447 2.80 -10.85 -3.68
CA GLY A 447 3.30 -12.20 -3.37
C GLY A 447 2.91 -12.72 -1.98
N ASN A 448 2.03 -12.04 -1.25
CA ASN A 448 1.68 -12.41 0.12
C ASN A 448 0.66 -13.56 0.12
N ASN A 449 0.75 -14.41 1.15
CA ASN A 449 -0.25 -15.42 1.49
C ASN A 449 -1.12 -14.86 2.62
N ILE A 450 -2.34 -14.43 2.29
CA ILE A 450 -3.27 -13.77 3.21
C ILE A 450 -4.43 -14.72 3.47
N ARG A 451 -4.60 -15.15 4.72
CA ARG A 451 -5.59 -16.19 5.07
C ARG A 451 -6.48 -15.76 6.22
N LEU A 452 -7.78 -16.01 6.05
CA LEU A 452 -8.78 -15.91 7.12
C LEU A 452 -8.72 -14.57 7.87
N THR A 453 -8.53 -13.47 7.14
CA THR A 453 -8.41 -12.14 7.74
C THR A 453 -9.11 -11.08 6.90
N LYS A 454 -9.21 -9.85 7.41
CA LYS A 454 -9.68 -8.71 6.64
C LYS A 454 -8.49 -7.94 6.05
N VAL A 455 -8.69 -7.39 4.87
CA VAL A 455 -7.77 -6.46 4.19
C VAL A 455 -8.53 -5.15 3.95
N SER A 456 -7.86 -4.02 4.17
CA SER A 456 -8.42 -2.69 3.91
C SER A 456 -7.48 -1.89 3.01
N LEU A 457 -7.97 -1.43 1.86
CA LEU A 457 -7.21 -0.68 0.85
C LEU A 457 -7.87 0.68 0.61
N LEU A 458 -7.26 1.75 1.13
CA LEU A 458 -7.81 3.13 1.06
C LEU A 458 -6.86 4.14 0.39
N GLY A 459 -5.54 3.91 0.45
CA GLY A 459 -4.50 4.80 -0.10
C GLY A 459 -4.18 4.56 -1.59
N ASP A 460 -3.02 5.03 -2.05
CA ASP A 460 -2.48 4.66 -3.38
C ASP A 460 -1.80 3.29 -3.29
N VAL A 461 -2.39 2.29 -3.94
CA VAL A 461 -2.03 0.87 -3.71
C VAL A 461 -1.94 0.09 -5.01
N ILE A 462 -0.86 -0.69 -5.14
CA ILE A 462 -0.79 -1.84 -6.04
C ILE A 462 -0.88 -3.10 -5.17
N PHE A 463 -2.01 -3.81 -5.25
CA PHE A 463 -2.24 -5.08 -4.58
C PHE A 463 -2.16 -6.18 -5.63
N SER A 464 -1.01 -6.88 -5.73
CA SER A 464 -0.77 -7.78 -6.87
C SER A 464 -0.12 -9.13 -6.56
N ASN A 465 -0.43 -10.18 -7.34
CA ASN A 465 0.16 -11.52 -7.18
C ASN A 465 0.02 -12.10 -5.77
N ASN A 466 -1.01 -11.71 -5.01
CA ASN A 466 -1.27 -12.28 -3.69
C ASN A 466 -2.17 -13.49 -3.81
N TYR A 467 -1.96 -14.46 -2.91
CA TYR A 467 -2.91 -15.55 -2.67
C TYR A 467 -3.75 -15.19 -1.45
N VAL A 468 -5.05 -15.01 -1.68
CA VAL A 468 -6.00 -14.51 -0.68
C VAL A 468 -7.06 -15.58 -0.46
N TYR A 469 -7.06 -16.19 0.73
CA TYR A 469 -7.93 -17.30 1.06
C TYR A 469 -8.87 -16.98 2.23
N GLY A 470 -10.17 -17.23 2.05
CA GLY A 470 -11.16 -17.10 3.12
C GLY A 470 -11.25 -15.71 3.73
N ALA A 471 -10.85 -14.66 3.00
CA ALA A 471 -10.65 -13.30 3.51
C ALA A 471 -11.73 -12.32 3.00
N GLN A 472 -11.89 -11.19 3.68
CA GLN A 472 -12.68 -10.04 3.20
C GLN A 472 -11.74 -8.90 2.81
N VAL A 473 -11.78 -8.47 1.55
CA VAL A 473 -11.01 -7.34 1.02
C VAL A 473 -11.93 -6.13 0.85
N ASN A 474 -11.69 -5.08 1.62
CA ASN A 474 -12.41 -3.81 1.54
C ASN A 474 -11.60 -2.81 0.73
N VAL A 475 -12.20 -2.29 -0.33
CA VAL A 475 -11.59 -1.33 -1.25
C VAL A 475 -12.39 -0.03 -1.16
N GLN A 476 -11.79 0.99 -0.55
CA GLN A 476 -12.45 2.26 -0.23
C GLN A 476 -11.52 3.43 -0.55
N GLY A 477 -11.27 3.68 -1.83
CA GLY A 477 -10.43 4.79 -2.27
C GLY A 477 -10.95 6.12 -1.72
N VAL A 478 -10.14 6.82 -0.92
CA VAL A 478 -10.55 8.08 -0.27
C VAL A 478 -10.09 9.34 -1.02
N TYR A 479 -9.26 9.18 -2.05
CA TYR A 479 -8.81 10.28 -2.92
C TYR A 479 -8.87 9.87 -4.40
N VAL A 480 -9.35 10.77 -5.26
CA VAL A 480 -9.49 10.53 -6.71
C VAL A 480 -8.15 10.28 -7.42
N ASN A 481 -7.06 10.87 -6.92
CA ASN A 481 -5.72 10.80 -7.50
C ASN A 481 -4.81 9.76 -6.83
N ARG A 482 -5.37 8.90 -5.98
CA ARG A 482 -4.68 7.76 -5.36
C ARG A 482 -5.35 6.47 -5.83
N PRO A 483 -4.93 5.91 -6.97
CA PRO A 483 -5.58 4.75 -7.54
C PRO A 483 -5.33 3.50 -6.71
N ILE A 484 -6.28 2.57 -6.74
CA ILE A 484 -6.13 1.22 -6.18
C ILE A 484 -6.15 0.22 -7.34
N ASN A 485 -4.99 -0.37 -7.61
CA ASN A 485 -4.79 -1.36 -8.66
C ASN A 485 -4.70 -2.76 -8.04
N ILE A 486 -5.67 -3.61 -8.34
CA ILE A 486 -5.76 -5.00 -7.85
C ILE A 486 -5.46 -5.91 -9.04
N LEU A 487 -4.27 -6.49 -9.09
CA LEU A 487 -3.72 -7.13 -10.29
C LEU A 487 -3.27 -8.58 -10.03
N ASP A 488 -3.57 -9.52 -10.91
CA ASP A 488 -2.94 -10.87 -10.89
C ASP A 488 -3.12 -11.65 -9.56
N ASN A 489 -4.15 -11.33 -8.76
CA ASN A 489 -4.39 -12.01 -7.49
C ASN A 489 -5.25 -13.26 -7.68
N ILE A 490 -5.05 -14.25 -6.81
CA ILE A 490 -5.94 -15.39 -6.67
C ILE A 490 -6.74 -15.23 -5.38
N PHE A 491 -8.05 -15.07 -5.51
CA PHE A 491 -9.00 -15.00 -4.41
C PHE A 491 -9.73 -16.34 -4.29
N SER A 492 -9.30 -17.17 -3.34
CA SER A 492 -10.00 -18.42 -3.02
C SER A 492 -10.97 -18.19 -1.86
N ASN A 493 -12.23 -18.56 -2.03
CA ASN A 493 -13.25 -18.50 -0.98
C ASN A 493 -13.33 -17.14 -0.26
N SER A 494 -13.04 -16.05 -0.98
CA SER A 494 -12.88 -14.70 -0.43
C SER A 494 -13.96 -13.76 -0.93
N LYS A 495 -14.17 -12.66 -0.23
CA LYS A 495 -15.13 -11.61 -0.58
C LYS A 495 -14.37 -10.31 -0.86
N MET A 496 -14.72 -9.62 -1.95
CA MET A 496 -14.25 -8.28 -2.27
C MET A 496 -15.40 -7.29 -2.20
N ILE A 497 -15.19 -6.17 -1.51
CA ILE A 497 -16.12 -5.04 -1.43
C ILE A 497 -15.46 -3.84 -2.08
N ILE A 498 -16.11 -3.27 -3.09
CA ILE A 498 -15.69 -2.06 -3.77
C ILE A 498 -16.68 -0.95 -3.44
N ASP A 499 -16.22 0.04 -2.68
CA ASP A 499 -17.05 1.10 -2.11
C ASP A 499 -16.31 2.43 -2.11
N THR A 500 -16.32 3.11 -3.24
CA THR A 500 -15.60 4.38 -3.44
C THR A 500 -16.55 5.48 -3.91
N PRO A 501 -16.37 6.73 -3.43
CA PRO A 501 -17.11 7.90 -3.93
C PRO A 501 -16.52 8.48 -5.22
N PHE A 502 -15.50 7.84 -5.82
CA PHE A 502 -14.86 8.31 -7.06
C PHE A 502 -14.98 7.26 -8.17
N PRO A 503 -15.41 7.64 -9.39
CA PRO A 503 -15.46 6.72 -10.52
C PRO A 503 -14.05 6.39 -11.01
N TYR A 504 -13.84 5.12 -11.37
CA TYR A 504 -12.61 4.60 -11.97
C TYR A 504 -11.32 4.83 -11.16
N ALA A 505 -11.43 5.01 -9.84
CA ALA A 505 -10.29 5.04 -8.93
C ALA A 505 -9.76 3.63 -8.61
N VAL A 506 -10.56 2.60 -8.87
CA VAL A 506 -10.23 1.19 -8.63
C VAL A 506 -10.20 0.45 -9.96
N LYS A 507 -9.13 -0.33 -10.18
CA LYS A 507 -9.02 -1.28 -11.28
C LYS A 507 -8.78 -2.67 -10.73
N VAL A 508 -9.63 -3.63 -11.09
CA VAL A 508 -9.41 -5.05 -10.83
C VAL A 508 -9.07 -5.73 -12.16
N ASP A 509 -7.86 -6.24 -12.30
CA ASP A 509 -7.38 -6.78 -13.57
C ASP A 509 -6.68 -8.13 -13.39
N SER A 510 -6.89 -9.03 -14.35
CA SER A 510 -6.15 -10.30 -14.43
C SER A 510 -6.26 -11.18 -13.17
N CYS A 511 -7.31 -10.98 -12.38
CA CYS A 511 -7.54 -11.71 -11.12
C CYS A 511 -8.41 -12.96 -11.33
N ARG A 512 -8.20 -13.97 -10.49
CA ARG A 512 -9.00 -15.20 -10.47
C ARG A 512 -9.71 -15.35 -9.14
N PHE A 513 -11.03 -15.52 -9.19
CA PHE A 513 -11.91 -15.73 -8.04
C PHE A 513 -12.43 -17.17 -8.08
N ILE A 514 -12.10 -17.95 -7.06
CA ILE A 514 -12.36 -19.39 -6.99
C ILE A 514 -13.21 -19.66 -5.76
N ASN A 515 -14.40 -20.24 -5.94
CA ASN A 515 -15.23 -20.67 -4.82
C ASN A 515 -15.60 -22.14 -4.90
N ASP A 516 -15.59 -22.80 -3.75
CA ASP A 516 -16.04 -24.16 -3.58
C ASP A 516 -16.78 -24.34 -2.24
N ALA A 517 -17.00 -25.60 -1.84
CA ALA A 517 -17.70 -25.93 -0.61
C ALA A 517 -17.03 -25.34 0.65
N ASP A 518 -15.74 -25.02 0.58
CA ASP A 518 -14.96 -24.51 1.71
C ASP A 518 -15.20 -23.02 1.96
N LYS A 519 -15.94 -22.32 1.09
CA LYS A 519 -16.45 -20.95 1.33
C LYS A 519 -17.20 -20.83 2.66
N LEU A 520 -17.88 -21.89 3.10
CA LEU A 520 -18.59 -21.94 4.38
C LEU A 520 -17.68 -21.82 5.60
N ASN A 521 -16.39 -22.12 5.46
CA ASN A 521 -15.38 -22.02 6.51
C ASN A 521 -14.53 -20.73 6.42
N SER A 522 -14.86 -19.82 5.51
CA SER A 522 -14.21 -18.50 5.43
C SER A 522 -14.43 -17.67 6.70
N LEU A 523 -13.66 -16.58 6.88
CA LEU A 523 -13.60 -15.75 8.10
C LEU A 523 -14.95 -15.34 8.73
N SER A 524 -16.05 -15.37 7.98
CA SER A 524 -17.39 -15.22 8.55
C SER A 524 -18.44 -15.96 7.73
N SER A 525 -19.41 -16.54 8.44
CA SER A 525 -20.67 -17.05 7.89
C SER A 525 -21.54 -15.96 7.22
N LEU A 526 -21.17 -14.68 7.34
CA LEU A 526 -21.80 -13.53 6.68
C LEU A 526 -21.29 -13.28 5.25
N TYR A 527 -20.28 -14.02 4.78
CA TYR A 527 -19.64 -13.80 3.47
C TYR A 527 -20.18 -14.76 2.41
N GLN A 528 -21.42 -14.51 2.00
CA GLN A 528 -22.17 -15.41 1.12
C GLN A 528 -22.10 -15.06 -0.38
N TRP A 529 -21.15 -14.20 -0.75
CA TRP A 529 -20.89 -13.78 -2.13
C TRP A 529 -19.44 -13.39 -2.35
N THR A 530 -19.02 -13.36 -3.62
CA THR A 530 -17.66 -13.02 -4.04
C THR A 530 -17.45 -11.51 -4.18
N LEU A 531 -18.38 -10.81 -4.83
CA LEU A 531 -18.20 -9.40 -5.18
C LEU A 531 -19.34 -8.54 -4.62
N GLU A 532 -19.02 -7.46 -3.91
CA GLU A 532 -19.97 -6.43 -3.50
C GLU A 532 -19.61 -5.11 -4.15
N MET A 533 -20.57 -4.54 -4.87
CA MET A 533 -20.40 -3.28 -5.60
C MET A 533 -21.26 -2.20 -4.97
N LYS A 534 -20.67 -1.02 -4.73
CA LYS A 534 -21.32 0.14 -4.13
C LYS A 534 -20.84 1.44 -4.77
N ASN A 535 -21.66 2.49 -4.69
CA ASN A 535 -21.35 3.86 -5.08
C ASN A 535 -20.92 4.01 -6.56
N GLU A 536 -19.75 4.58 -6.83
CA GLU A 536 -19.32 4.98 -8.18
C GLU A 536 -18.78 3.80 -9.02
N PRO A 537 -18.95 3.83 -10.36
CA PRO A 537 -18.53 2.76 -11.25
C PRO A 537 -17.02 2.59 -11.33
N GLN A 538 -16.58 1.33 -11.38
CA GLN A 538 -15.17 0.93 -11.51
C GLN A 538 -14.95 -0.01 -12.71
N THR A 539 -13.68 -0.32 -12.98
CA THR A 539 -13.29 -1.23 -14.07
C THR A 539 -12.84 -2.58 -13.52
N ILE A 540 -13.45 -3.65 -14.05
CA ILE A 540 -13.04 -5.04 -13.83
C ILE A 540 -12.72 -5.63 -15.19
N SER A 541 -11.49 -6.10 -15.39
CA SER A 541 -11.01 -6.59 -16.67
C SER A 541 -10.20 -7.88 -16.56
N ASN A 542 -10.23 -8.72 -17.60
CA ASN A 542 -9.40 -9.92 -17.73
C ASN A 542 -9.52 -10.90 -16.53
N CYS A 543 -10.65 -10.89 -15.81
CA CYS A 543 -10.84 -11.71 -14.62
C CYS A 543 -11.58 -13.02 -14.92
N ILE A 544 -11.33 -14.02 -14.08
CA ILE A 544 -12.03 -15.31 -14.10
C ILE A 544 -12.76 -15.49 -12.77
N PHE A 545 -14.07 -15.73 -12.83
CA PHE A 545 -14.90 -16.15 -11.71
C PHE A 545 -15.31 -17.59 -11.93
N GLU A 546 -15.02 -18.46 -10.97
CA GLU A 546 -15.29 -19.88 -11.09
C GLU A 546 -15.80 -20.52 -9.80
N GLY A 547 -16.69 -21.49 -9.99
CA GLY A 547 -17.26 -22.27 -8.91
C GLY A 547 -18.39 -21.57 -8.17
N GLN A 548 -19.07 -22.34 -7.31
CA GLN A 548 -20.35 -21.95 -6.73
C GLN A 548 -20.15 -21.16 -5.43
N ASP A 549 -20.71 -19.96 -5.39
CA ASP A 549 -20.92 -19.21 -4.14
C ASP A 549 -22.06 -19.81 -3.29
N VAL A 550 -22.15 -19.38 -2.03
CA VAL A 550 -23.18 -19.85 -1.09
C VAL A 550 -24.56 -19.32 -1.47
N LEU A 551 -24.72 -17.99 -1.58
CA LEU A 551 -25.99 -17.37 -1.96
C LEU A 551 -25.95 -16.74 -3.35
N TYR A 552 -25.02 -15.82 -3.58
CA TYR A 552 -24.95 -15.00 -4.79
C TYR A 552 -23.51 -14.89 -5.26
N LEU A 553 -23.28 -14.73 -6.56
CA LEU A 553 -21.93 -14.36 -7.03
C LEU A 553 -21.59 -12.94 -6.59
N ASN A 554 -22.51 -12.01 -6.87
CA ASN A 554 -22.34 -10.61 -6.55
C ASN A 554 -23.57 -10.03 -5.87
N TYR A 555 -23.34 -9.12 -4.92
CA TYR A 555 -24.35 -8.42 -4.17
C TYR A 555 -24.31 -6.92 -4.47
N VAL A 556 -25.50 -6.34 -4.67
CA VAL A 556 -25.69 -4.93 -4.98
C VAL A 556 -26.74 -4.38 -4.02
N PRO A 557 -26.33 -3.60 -3.00
CA PRO A 557 -27.28 -2.98 -2.11
C PRO A 557 -28.22 -2.03 -2.87
N VAL A 558 -29.50 -2.03 -2.49
CA VAL A 558 -30.53 -1.25 -3.18
C VAL A 558 -30.21 0.24 -3.11
N GLY A 559 -30.21 0.92 -4.26
CA GLY A 559 -30.05 2.36 -4.35
C GLY A 559 -28.63 2.89 -4.18
N THR A 560 -27.62 2.02 -4.02
CA THR A 560 -26.23 2.47 -3.79
C THR A 560 -25.36 2.47 -5.04
N VAL A 561 -25.65 1.67 -6.06
CA VAL A 561 -24.78 1.51 -7.24
C VAL A 561 -25.19 2.44 -8.38
N LYS A 562 -24.24 3.25 -8.87
CA LYS A 562 -24.40 4.11 -10.03
C LYS A 562 -24.07 3.38 -11.34
N SER A 563 -24.62 3.88 -12.44
CA SER A 563 -24.39 3.33 -13.80
C SER A 563 -22.98 3.64 -14.31
N GLY A 564 -22.48 2.80 -15.20
CA GLY A 564 -21.22 3.03 -15.93
C GLY A 564 -20.11 2.05 -15.58
N TRP A 565 -20.43 0.94 -14.91
CA TRP A 565 -19.43 -0.09 -14.59
C TRP A 565 -18.90 -0.73 -15.88
N ILE A 566 -17.60 -1.04 -15.89
CA ILE A 566 -16.93 -1.61 -17.05
C ILE A 566 -16.47 -3.02 -16.71
N PHE A 567 -16.96 -3.99 -17.49
CA PHE A 567 -16.57 -5.39 -17.43
C PHE A 567 -15.99 -5.81 -18.77
N GLU A 568 -14.71 -6.17 -18.82
CA GLU A 568 -14.03 -6.51 -20.08
C GLU A 568 -13.32 -7.86 -19.97
N ASN A 569 -13.51 -8.73 -20.95
CA ASN A 569 -12.83 -10.03 -21.02
C ASN A 569 -13.03 -10.89 -19.76
N ILE A 570 -14.25 -10.89 -19.20
CA ILE A 570 -14.55 -11.64 -17.98
C ILE A 570 -15.02 -13.05 -18.32
N ILE A 571 -14.50 -14.06 -17.64
CA ILE A 571 -15.01 -15.43 -17.72
C ILE A 571 -15.79 -15.74 -16.43
N PHE A 572 -17.06 -16.07 -16.58
CA PHE A 572 -17.91 -16.62 -15.53
C PHE A 572 -18.14 -18.10 -15.83
N ASN A 573 -17.56 -18.99 -15.04
CA ASN A 573 -17.56 -20.43 -15.30
C ASN A 573 -18.18 -21.20 -14.13
N ASN A 574 -19.38 -21.76 -14.33
CA ASN A 574 -20.09 -22.53 -13.30
C ASN A 574 -20.24 -21.74 -11.98
N VAL A 575 -20.61 -20.47 -12.10
CA VAL A 575 -20.84 -19.56 -10.97
C VAL A 575 -22.29 -19.58 -10.51
N LYS A 576 -22.57 -19.05 -9.31
CA LYS A 576 -23.94 -18.63 -8.97
C LYS A 576 -24.40 -17.54 -9.94
N ASN A 577 -25.69 -17.50 -10.22
CA ASN A 577 -26.27 -16.59 -11.21
C ASN A 577 -25.80 -15.14 -11.00
N PRO A 578 -25.03 -14.58 -11.94
CA PRO A 578 -24.59 -13.19 -11.85
C PRO A 578 -25.78 -12.22 -11.90
N THR A 579 -25.68 -11.14 -11.13
CA THR A 579 -26.57 -9.99 -11.27
C THR A 579 -25.83 -8.86 -11.97
N LEU A 580 -26.23 -8.55 -13.19
CA LEU A 580 -25.61 -7.51 -14.01
C LEU A 580 -26.04 -6.11 -13.53
N VAL A 581 -25.07 -5.23 -13.36
CA VAL A 581 -25.27 -3.79 -13.09
C VAL A 581 -25.17 -2.98 -14.38
N ALA A 582 -25.79 -1.79 -14.42
CA ALA A 582 -25.74 -0.88 -15.56
C ALA A 582 -24.31 -0.43 -15.88
N GLY A 583 -23.98 -0.47 -17.17
CA GLY A 583 -22.63 -0.32 -17.67
C GLY A 583 -22.41 -1.13 -18.94
N THR A 584 -21.15 -1.43 -19.23
CA THR A 584 -20.73 -2.12 -20.45
C THR A 584 -20.05 -3.43 -20.11
N TYR A 585 -20.47 -4.50 -20.79
CA TYR A 585 -19.82 -5.81 -20.77
C TYR A 585 -19.30 -6.10 -22.17
N THR A 586 -17.98 -6.18 -22.32
CA THR A 586 -17.34 -6.43 -23.61
C THR A 586 -16.58 -7.75 -23.56
N ASN A 587 -16.79 -8.61 -24.56
CA ASN A 587 -16.09 -9.89 -24.70
C ASN A 587 -16.15 -10.77 -23.44
N CYS A 588 -17.27 -10.74 -22.72
CA CYS A 588 -17.47 -11.56 -21.53
C CYS A 588 -18.06 -12.94 -21.89
N PHE A 589 -17.62 -13.98 -21.20
CA PHE A 589 -18.03 -15.37 -21.41
C PHE A 589 -18.75 -15.92 -20.19
N PHE A 590 -20.05 -16.18 -20.32
CA PHE A 590 -20.92 -16.74 -19.31
C PHE A 590 -21.17 -18.21 -19.64
N LYS A 591 -20.52 -19.11 -18.90
CA LYS A 591 -20.57 -20.55 -19.12
C LYS A 591 -21.28 -21.25 -17.95
N ASP A 592 -22.17 -22.17 -18.30
CA ASP A 592 -22.94 -23.00 -17.37
C ASP A 592 -23.83 -22.16 -16.42
N VAL A 593 -24.36 -21.05 -16.93
CA VAL A 593 -25.27 -20.15 -16.19
C VAL A 593 -26.73 -20.56 -16.33
N THR A 594 -27.56 -20.30 -15.32
CA THR A 594 -29.00 -20.64 -15.40
C THR A 594 -29.86 -19.46 -15.85
N PHE A 595 -29.75 -18.32 -15.17
CA PHE A 595 -30.34 -17.05 -15.58
C PHE A 595 -29.42 -15.89 -15.17
N LEU A 596 -29.63 -14.71 -15.75
CA LEU A 596 -28.89 -13.49 -15.41
C LEU A 596 -29.85 -12.46 -14.81
N GLY A 597 -29.54 -12.05 -13.59
CA GLY A 597 -30.23 -10.93 -12.95
C GLY A 597 -29.80 -9.61 -13.58
N ILE A 598 -30.67 -8.61 -13.57
CA ILE A 598 -30.33 -7.23 -13.90
C ILE A 598 -30.80 -6.35 -12.75
N THR A 599 -29.91 -5.54 -12.17
CA THR A 599 -30.25 -4.63 -11.06
C THR A 599 -29.86 -3.20 -11.42
N SER A 600 -30.78 -2.47 -12.05
CA SER A 600 -30.60 -1.06 -12.41
C SER A 600 -31.94 -0.43 -12.75
N THR A 601 -32.10 0.85 -12.39
CA THR A 601 -33.30 1.64 -12.74
C THR A 601 -32.90 2.86 -13.56
N GLY A 602 -33.57 3.09 -14.68
CA GLY A 602 -33.39 4.31 -15.51
C GLY A 602 -31.99 4.45 -16.11
N SER A 603 -31.23 3.36 -16.23
CA SER A 603 -29.84 3.33 -16.69
C SER A 603 -29.67 2.46 -17.94
N THR A 604 -28.50 2.53 -18.57
CA THR A 604 -28.19 1.75 -19.77
C THR A 604 -27.36 0.51 -19.44
N LEU A 605 -27.70 -0.63 -20.04
CA LEU A 605 -26.89 -1.85 -20.04
C LEU A 605 -26.51 -2.20 -21.47
N GLU A 606 -25.21 -2.33 -21.73
CA GLU A 606 -24.66 -2.70 -23.04
C GLU A 606 -23.86 -4.01 -22.93
N LEU A 607 -24.22 -4.98 -23.75
CA LEU A 607 -23.54 -6.25 -23.91
C LEU A 607 -22.98 -6.30 -25.33
N LYS A 608 -21.66 -6.44 -25.46
CA LYS A 608 -20.96 -6.44 -26.74
C LYS A 608 -20.00 -7.62 -26.84
N ASP A 609 -20.02 -8.34 -27.97
CA ASP A 609 -19.13 -9.48 -28.24
C ASP A 609 -19.20 -10.58 -27.15
N CYS A 610 -20.30 -10.65 -26.39
CA CYS A 610 -20.43 -11.56 -25.25
C CYS A 610 -20.93 -12.94 -25.65
N LYS A 611 -20.54 -13.96 -24.89
CA LYS A 611 -20.89 -15.36 -25.13
C LYS A 611 -21.66 -15.93 -23.95
N PHE A 612 -22.79 -16.56 -24.19
CA PHE A 612 -23.68 -17.11 -23.16
C PHE A 612 -24.01 -18.57 -23.47
N PHE A 613 -23.65 -19.47 -22.56
CA PHE A 613 -23.93 -20.90 -22.64
C PHE A 613 -24.71 -21.28 -21.39
N SER A 614 -26.01 -21.42 -21.56
CA SER A 614 -26.91 -21.77 -20.47
C SER A 614 -27.13 -23.28 -20.40
N ILE A 615 -27.14 -23.83 -19.19
CA ILE A 615 -27.53 -25.24 -18.95
C ILE A 615 -29.00 -25.37 -18.52
N ASP A 616 -29.66 -24.24 -18.28
CA ASP A 616 -31.02 -24.19 -17.74
C ASP A 616 -32.09 -24.37 -18.82
N ARG A 617 -33.17 -25.04 -18.44
CA ARG A 617 -34.30 -25.38 -19.32
C ARG A 617 -35.61 -24.63 -18.99
N ASN A 618 -35.66 -23.93 -17.86
CA ASN A 618 -36.93 -23.50 -17.29
C ASN A 618 -37.06 -21.98 -17.25
N ASN A 619 -35.96 -21.27 -17.03
CA ASN A 619 -35.92 -19.85 -16.78
C ASN A 619 -35.60 -19.07 -18.06
N THR A 620 -36.17 -17.87 -18.17
CA THR A 620 -35.73 -16.87 -19.14
C THR A 620 -34.30 -16.46 -18.83
N LEU A 621 -33.42 -16.47 -19.83
CA LEU A 621 -32.01 -16.10 -19.61
C LEU A 621 -31.86 -14.63 -19.16
N PHE A 622 -32.56 -13.71 -19.82
CA PHE A 622 -32.61 -12.29 -19.50
C PHE A 622 -34.05 -11.78 -19.36
N THR A 623 -34.38 -11.22 -18.20
CA THR A 623 -35.57 -10.37 -18.05
C THR A 623 -35.13 -8.92 -18.01
N VAL A 624 -35.31 -8.22 -19.12
CA VAL A 624 -34.90 -6.82 -19.28
C VAL A 624 -36.03 -5.92 -18.81
N ASN A 625 -35.84 -5.26 -17.68
CA ASN A 625 -36.86 -4.46 -17.03
C ASN A 625 -36.25 -3.24 -16.32
N ASN A 626 -37.02 -2.17 -16.20
CA ASN A 626 -36.69 -0.90 -15.56
C ASN A 626 -35.43 -0.18 -16.07
N LEU A 627 -34.97 -0.45 -17.30
CA LEU A 627 -33.81 0.23 -17.88
C LEU A 627 -34.21 1.48 -18.68
N LYS A 628 -33.26 2.39 -18.87
CA LYS A 628 -33.38 3.43 -19.90
C LYS A 628 -33.17 2.83 -21.27
N ALA A 629 -32.09 2.08 -21.45
CA ALA A 629 -31.76 1.43 -22.70
C ALA A 629 -31.09 0.07 -22.47
N PHE A 630 -31.30 -0.86 -23.40
CA PHE A 630 -30.63 -2.16 -23.42
C PHE A 630 -30.09 -2.44 -24.82
N LYS A 631 -28.79 -2.71 -24.90
CA LYS A 631 -28.12 -3.04 -26.16
C LYS A 631 -27.42 -4.39 -26.04
N MET A 632 -27.69 -5.28 -26.97
CA MET A 632 -27.02 -6.56 -27.13
C MET A 632 -26.51 -6.63 -28.56
N MET A 633 -25.20 -6.58 -28.74
CA MET A 633 -24.54 -6.48 -30.04
C MET A 633 -23.48 -7.55 -30.19
N ASP A 634 -23.45 -8.21 -31.34
CA ASP A 634 -22.42 -9.19 -31.71
C ASP A 634 -22.29 -10.35 -30.69
N CYS A 635 -23.36 -10.64 -29.94
CA CYS A 635 -23.34 -11.66 -28.90
C CYS A 635 -23.70 -13.04 -29.45
N HIS A 636 -23.16 -14.08 -28.83
CA HIS A 636 -23.50 -15.48 -29.10
C HIS A 636 -24.21 -16.11 -27.90
N ILE A 637 -25.38 -16.69 -28.13
CA ILE A 637 -26.20 -17.31 -27.09
C ILE A 637 -26.55 -18.74 -27.50
N GLU A 638 -26.23 -19.71 -26.65
CA GLU A 638 -26.70 -21.09 -26.74
C GLU A 638 -27.50 -21.46 -25.49
N LYS A 639 -28.75 -21.91 -25.70
CA LYS A 639 -29.63 -22.40 -24.63
C LYS A 639 -30.34 -23.69 -25.09
N PRO A 640 -30.52 -24.69 -24.21
CA PRO A 640 -31.25 -25.90 -24.56
C PRO A 640 -32.68 -25.63 -25.03
N ASN A 641 -33.45 -24.84 -24.30
CA ASN A 641 -34.84 -24.51 -24.61
C ASN A 641 -35.32 -23.31 -23.79
N GLY A 642 -36.51 -22.79 -24.10
CA GLY A 642 -37.09 -21.65 -23.38
C GLY A 642 -36.72 -20.28 -23.96
N THR A 643 -37.14 -19.24 -23.25
CA THR A 643 -36.96 -17.84 -23.67
C THR A 643 -35.56 -17.34 -23.37
N VAL A 644 -34.98 -16.60 -24.31
CA VAL A 644 -33.66 -15.96 -24.13
C VAL A 644 -33.85 -14.54 -23.61
N LEU A 645 -34.69 -13.73 -24.25
CA LEU A 645 -34.95 -12.35 -23.87
C LEU A 645 -36.44 -12.13 -23.61
N ASN A 646 -36.77 -11.66 -22.42
CA ASN A 646 -38.07 -11.09 -22.11
C ASN A 646 -37.91 -9.60 -21.82
N ILE A 647 -38.33 -8.76 -22.75
CA ILE A 647 -38.17 -7.31 -22.70
C ILE A 647 -39.46 -6.67 -22.22
N GLN A 648 -39.42 -6.10 -21.02
CA GLN A 648 -40.55 -5.50 -20.32
C GLN A 648 -40.41 -3.97 -20.31
N ASN A 649 -40.31 -3.33 -19.15
CA ASN A 649 -40.29 -1.87 -19.05
C ASN A 649 -38.90 -1.31 -19.42
N VAL A 650 -38.74 -0.75 -20.62
CA VAL A 650 -37.56 0.04 -21.00
C VAL A 650 -38.02 1.36 -21.58
N SER A 651 -37.45 2.49 -21.13
CA SER A 651 -38.03 3.81 -21.38
C SER A 651 -37.57 4.50 -22.66
N ASP A 652 -36.43 4.12 -23.23
CA ASP A 652 -35.83 4.79 -24.39
C ASP A 652 -35.70 3.82 -25.57
N GLU A 653 -34.65 2.99 -25.59
CA GLU A 653 -34.34 2.15 -26.75
C GLU A 653 -33.92 0.71 -26.39
N ILE A 654 -34.25 -0.20 -27.29
CA ILE A 654 -33.72 -1.57 -27.35
C ILE A 654 -32.96 -1.73 -28.66
N VAL A 655 -31.73 -2.24 -28.60
CA VAL A 655 -30.95 -2.60 -29.78
C VAL A 655 -30.46 -4.04 -29.67
N LEU A 656 -30.97 -4.92 -30.52
CA LEU A 656 -30.50 -6.29 -30.68
C LEU A 656 -29.88 -6.40 -32.08
N GLY A 657 -28.55 -6.28 -32.15
CA GLY A 657 -27.81 -6.20 -33.41
C GLY A 657 -26.84 -7.35 -33.60
N ALA A 658 -26.84 -8.01 -34.76
CA ALA A 658 -25.79 -8.97 -35.16
C ALA A 658 -25.57 -10.15 -34.17
N ASN A 659 -26.58 -10.51 -33.38
CA ASN A 659 -26.46 -11.61 -32.41
C ASN A 659 -26.73 -12.95 -33.07
N THR A 660 -26.10 -14.01 -32.56
CA THR A 660 -26.44 -15.40 -32.88
C THR A 660 -27.10 -16.06 -31.69
N ILE A 661 -28.35 -16.50 -31.84
CA ILE A 661 -29.13 -17.21 -30.81
C ILE A 661 -29.43 -18.62 -31.30
N LYS A 662 -29.06 -19.62 -30.49
CA LYS A 662 -29.24 -21.04 -30.81
C LYS A 662 -30.02 -21.75 -29.71
N ILE A 663 -31.18 -22.29 -30.08
CA ILE A 663 -31.99 -23.17 -29.25
C ILE A 663 -31.75 -24.63 -29.67
N THR A 664 -31.12 -25.41 -28.80
CA THR A 664 -30.54 -26.72 -29.20
C THR A 664 -31.43 -27.93 -28.96
N ASN A 665 -32.50 -27.80 -28.16
CA ASN A 665 -33.39 -28.90 -27.83
C ASN A 665 -34.69 -28.43 -27.13
N ASP A 666 -35.56 -27.69 -27.84
CA ASP A 666 -36.90 -27.35 -27.32
C ASP A 666 -37.99 -28.25 -27.91
N THR A 667 -38.73 -28.89 -27.03
CA THR A 667 -39.84 -29.80 -27.33
C THR A 667 -41.20 -29.12 -27.12
N LEU A 668 -41.22 -27.83 -26.76
CA LEU A 668 -42.42 -27.02 -26.71
C LEU A 668 -42.25 -25.81 -27.63
N GLN A 669 -43.35 -25.27 -28.13
CA GLN A 669 -43.32 -24.03 -28.90
C GLN A 669 -43.29 -22.84 -27.94
N ARG A 670 -42.23 -22.04 -27.98
CA ARG A 670 -42.00 -20.88 -27.12
C ARG A 670 -41.42 -19.70 -27.89
N ALA A 671 -41.53 -18.52 -27.29
CA ALA A 671 -40.89 -17.32 -27.77
C ALA A 671 -39.42 -17.25 -27.30
N ILE A 672 -38.51 -17.03 -28.24
CA ILE A 672 -37.07 -16.86 -27.98
C ILE A 672 -36.81 -15.41 -27.53
N ILE A 673 -37.35 -14.44 -28.26
CA ILE A 673 -37.36 -13.01 -27.91
C ILE A 673 -38.82 -12.57 -27.74
N VAL A 674 -39.15 -12.02 -26.58
CA VAL A 674 -40.48 -11.46 -26.25
C VAL A 674 -40.35 -9.95 -26.07
N LEU A 675 -41.12 -9.18 -26.83
CA LEU A 675 -41.44 -7.78 -26.50
C LEU A 675 -42.76 -7.78 -25.74
N ASP A 676 -42.68 -7.64 -24.42
CA ASP A 676 -43.83 -7.79 -23.52
C ASP A 676 -44.82 -6.63 -23.66
N ALA A 677 -46.08 -6.87 -23.30
CA ALA A 677 -47.13 -5.85 -23.31
C ALA A 677 -46.83 -4.64 -22.40
N ALA A 678 -45.95 -4.82 -21.40
CA ALA A 678 -45.48 -3.78 -20.49
C ALA A 678 -44.42 -2.84 -21.09
N PHE A 679 -43.91 -3.09 -22.31
CA PHE A 679 -42.92 -2.22 -22.93
C PHE A 679 -43.54 -0.90 -23.43
N THR A 680 -42.96 0.23 -23.00
CA THR A 680 -43.44 1.59 -23.31
C THR A 680 -42.34 2.50 -23.88
N GLY A 681 -41.22 1.93 -24.33
CA GLY A 681 -40.07 2.68 -24.84
C GLY A 681 -40.36 3.39 -26.17
N LYS A 682 -39.39 4.17 -26.65
CA LYS A 682 -39.53 4.91 -27.93
C LYS A 682 -39.20 4.05 -29.13
N GLN A 683 -38.26 3.12 -28.99
CA GLN A 683 -37.75 2.35 -30.12
C GLN A 683 -37.28 0.94 -29.76
N VAL A 684 -37.53 0.00 -30.66
CA VAL A 684 -36.94 -1.34 -30.64
C VAL A 684 -36.33 -1.62 -32.01
N ILE A 685 -35.03 -1.89 -32.06
CA ILE A 685 -34.31 -2.29 -33.27
C ILE A 685 -33.84 -3.73 -33.08
N ILE A 686 -34.36 -4.65 -33.90
CA ILE A 686 -33.91 -6.05 -33.96
C ILE A 686 -33.37 -6.27 -35.37
N GLN A 687 -32.04 -6.27 -35.52
CA GLN A 687 -31.42 -6.30 -36.84
C GLN A 687 -30.23 -7.23 -36.97
N ASN A 688 -30.07 -7.82 -38.15
CA ASN A 688 -28.91 -8.65 -38.51
C ASN A 688 -28.70 -9.87 -37.61
N ASN A 689 -29.71 -10.31 -36.84
CA ASN A 689 -29.57 -11.45 -35.93
C ASN A 689 -29.77 -12.78 -36.66
N ILE A 690 -29.11 -13.83 -36.19
CA ILE A 690 -29.32 -15.21 -36.62
C ILE A 690 -29.98 -15.98 -35.47
N ILE A 691 -31.20 -16.46 -35.67
CA ILE A 691 -31.95 -17.25 -34.69
C ILE A 691 -32.16 -18.65 -35.24
N ASN A 692 -31.50 -19.63 -34.63
CA ASN A 692 -31.59 -21.03 -35.01
C ASN A 692 -32.30 -21.80 -33.90
N SER A 693 -33.28 -22.62 -34.28
CA SER A 693 -33.84 -23.61 -33.36
C SER A 693 -33.86 -25.00 -33.96
N THR A 694 -33.90 -26.01 -33.11
CA THR A 694 -33.88 -27.43 -33.50
C THR A 694 -35.06 -28.14 -32.85
N ASN A 695 -35.47 -29.26 -33.45
CA ASN A 695 -36.65 -30.07 -33.10
C ASN A 695 -37.99 -29.44 -33.48
N LEU A 696 -38.55 -28.55 -32.65
CA LEU A 696 -39.82 -27.88 -32.96
C LEU A 696 -39.61 -26.46 -33.47
N MET A 697 -40.49 -26.03 -34.38
CA MET A 697 -40.50 -24.66 -34.86
C MET A 697 -40.88 -23.68 -33.75
N GLN A 698 -39.97 -22.78 -33.41
CA GLN A 698 -40.12 -21.80 -32.33
C GLN A 698 -40.72 -20.47 -32.80
N VAL A 699 -41.20 -19.65 -31.86
CA VAL A 699 -41.47 -18.24 -32.13
C VAL A 699 -40.16 -17.50 -31.90
N GLY A 700 -39.45 -17.11 -32.97
CA GLY A 700 -38.15 -16.45 -32.86
C GLY A 700 -38.29 -15.06 -32.24
N ILE A 701 -39.21 -14.27 -32.77
CA ILE A 701 -39.53 -12.93 -32.28
C ILE A 701 -41.04 -12.85 -32.07
N ASP A 702 -41.46 -12.48 -30.86
CA ASP A 702 -42.86 -12.34 -30.47
C ASP A 702 -43.13 -10.92 -29.96
N ASN A 703 -43.76 -10.09 -30.80
CA ASN A 703 -44.16 -8.75 -30.41
C ASN A 703 -45.56 -8.75 -29.79
N ARG A 704 -45.64 -8.47 -28.49
CA ARG A 704 -46.89 -8.38 -27.70
C ARG A 704 -47.18 -6.95 -27.22
N THR A 705 -46.45 -5.97 -27.72
CA THR A 705 -46.60 -4.56 -27.29
C THR A 705 -48.01 -4.05 -27.57
N THR A 706 -48.61 -3.37 -26.59
CA THR A 706 -49.95 -2.78 -26.73
C THR A 706 -49.87 -1.30 -27.09
N SER A 707 -48.85 -0.60 -26.58
CA SER A 707 -48.57 0.81 -26.89
C SER A 707 -48.35 1.06 -28.38
N ILE A 708 -48.85 2.19 -28.89
CA ILE A 708 -48.61 2.67 -30.27
C ILE A 708 -47.38 3.57 -30.38
N THR A 709 -46.78 3.94 -29.25
CA THR A 709 -45.65 4.88 -29.20
C THR A 709 -44.34 4.31 -29.75
N PRO A 710 -43.97 3.04 -29.51
CA PRO A 710 -42.67 2.56 -29.93
C PRO A 710 -42.57 2.32 -31.44
N LEU A 711 -41.49 2.81 -32.04
CA LEU A 711 -41.06 2.37 -33.37
C LEU A 711 -40.40 0.99 -33.25
N VAL A 712 -41.04 -0.05 -33.78
CA VAL A 712 -40.48 -1.42 -33.80
C VAL A 712 -39.95 -1.73 -35.20
N VAL A 713 -38.63 -1.86 -35.31
CA VAL A 713 -37.89 -2.19 -36.54
C VAL A 713 -37.35 -3.61 -36.41
N ILE A 714 -37.76 -4.49 -37.32
CA ILE A 714 -37.23 -5.86 -37.44
C ILE A 714 -36.70 -6.01 -38.85
N GLN A 715 -35.38 -6.05 -39.03
CA GLN A 715 -34.79 -6.06 -40.36
C GLN A 715 -33.56 -6.96 -40.51
N ASN A 716 -33.40 -7.56 -41.69
CA ASN A 716 -32.23 -8.36 -42.07
C ASN A 716 -31.89 -9.51 -41.10
N ASN A 717 -32.87 -10.04 -40.36
CA ASN A 717 -32.67 -11.18 -39.48
C ASN A 717 -32.82 -12.50 -40.26
N VAL A 718 -32.09 -13.54 -39.85
CA VAL A 718 -32.21 -14.91 -40.39
C VAL A 718 -32.78 -15.81 -39.31
N LEU A 719 -33.99 -16.34 -39.53
CA LEU A 719 -34.68 -17.24 -38.62
C LEU A 719 -34.80 -18.63 -39.24
N ASN A 720 -34.09 -19.61 -38.67
CA ASN A 720 -34.12 -21.00 -39.11
C ASN A 720 -34.91 -21.86 -38.11
N ASN A 721 -35.90 -22.59 -38.63
CA ASN A 721 -36.92 -23.31 -37.88
C ASN A 721 -37.64 -22.41 -36.85
N ALA A 722 -37.84 -21.13 -37.17
CA ALA A 722 -38.52 -20.19 -36.29
C ALA A 722 -39.44 -19.27 -37.10
N LYS A 723 -40.36 -18.57 -36.42
CA LYS A 723 -41.28 -17.58 -37.02
C LYS A 723 -41.25 -16.23 -36.30
N ILE A 724 -41.75 -15.18 -36.96
CA ILE A 724 -41.99 -13.85 -36.37
C ILE A 724 -43.49 -13.72 -36.10
N THR A 725 -43.86 -13.23 -34.92
CA THR A 725 -45.24 -12.85 -34.56
C THR A 725 -45.29 -11.34 -34.36
N ILE A 726 -46.22 -10.68 -35.06
CA ILE A 726 -46.32 -9.21 -35.18
C ILE A 726 -47.71 -8.70 -34.81
N THR A 727 -47.82 -7.40 -34.54
CA THR A 727 -49.06 -6.66 -34.25
C THR A 727 -49.60 -5.86 -35.44
N GLY A 728 -48.84 -5.78 -36.55
CA GLY A 728 -49.19 -5.07 -37.78
C GLY A 728 -48.73 -3.61 -37.82
N ARG A 729 -47.84 -3.19 -36.91
CA ARG A 729 -47.29 -1.82 -36.79
C ARG A 729 -45.77 -1.77 -36.94
N GLU A 730 -45.15 -2.93 -37.08
CA GLU A 730 -43.71 -3.12 -37.18
C GLU A 730 -43.22 -2.76 -38.58
N PHE A 731 -42.04 -2.14 -38.66
CA PHE A 731 -41.31 -2.04 -39.91
C PHE A 731 -40.53 -3.34 -40.14
N LEU A 732 -40.95 -4.09 -41.15
CA LEU A 732 -40.34 -5.35 -41.57
C LEU A 732 -39.55 -5.12 -42.86
N GLN A 733 -38.29 -5.54 -42.90
CA GLN A 733 -37.47 -5.42 -44.11
C GLN A 733 -36.38 -6.49 -44.19
N GLY A 734 -36.41 -7.32 -45.23
CA GLY A 734 -35.28 -8.19 -45.58
C GLY A 734 -35.03 -9.33 -44.58
N ASN A 735 -36.01 -9.71 -43.77
CA ASN A 735 -35.87 -10.85 -42.86
C ASN A 735 -36.07 -12.17 -43.63
N ILE A 736 -35.19 -13.14 -43.41
CA ILE A 736 -35.26 -14.46 -44.02
C ILE A 736 -35.80 -15.44 -42.98
N VAL A 737 -37.05 -15.88 -43.14
CA VAL A 737 -37.74 -16.84 -42.26
C VAL A 737 -37.87 -18.18 -42.99
N ASN A 738 -37.16 -19.20 -42.52
CA ASN A 738 -37.12 -20.54 -43.12
C ASN A 738 -36.82 -20.52 -44.62
N GLY A 739 -35.89 -19.66 -45.05
CA GLY A 739 -35.49 -19.50 -46.45
C GLY A 739 -36.38 -18.59 -47.29
N VAL A 740 -37.43 -18.01 -46.71
CA VAL A 740 -38.37 -17.09 -47.40
C VAL A 740 -38.17 -15.68 -46.86
N ILE A 741 -38.05 -14.69 -47.75
CA ILE A 741 -37.97 -13.28 -47.37
C ILE A 741 -39.37 -12.79 -46.97
N ASP A 742 -39.46 -12.02 -45.88
CA ASP A 742 -40.71 -11.41 -45.46
C ASP A 742 -41.30 -10.45 -46.52
N PRO A 743 -42.63 -10.40 -46.67
CA PRO A 743 -43.24 -9.42 -47.57
C PRO A 743 -43.06 -8.02 -46.99
N ASN A 744 -42.51 -7.11 -47.81
CA ASN A 744 -42.34 -5.69 -47.49
C ASN A 744 -43.66 -5.00 -47.10
#